data_AF-A0A7C2N3L4-F1
#
_entry.id   AF-A0A7C2N3L4-F1
#
_cell.length_a   1.000
_cell.length_b   1.000
_cell.length_c   1.000
_cell.angle_alpha   90.00
_cell.angle_beta   90.00
_cell.angle_gamma   90.00
#
_symmetry.space_group_name_H-M   'P 1'
#
loop_
_entity.id
_entity.type
_entity.pdbx_description
1 polymer ?
#
loop_
_entity_poly.entity_id
_entity_poly.type
_entity_poly.pdbx_seq_one_letter_code
_entity_poly.pdbx_strand_id
1 'polypeptide(L)'
;MNRFFYLLFMCGLLVALFAPPASSSQQPPRPSRIVWLGMEEFKEVAIKPGRINPASGDANEHYKNISIKFRYVEERDLKGNGGFVSRYVEWTAKESRVIYGTISTKCEGKGSLELGPGDSITDEQYKQMQMTCKEEKTGVIFGYFWLPQVISPPDVVEWEKLRDDCSYSEEQPGYRYSVWVSPEIDAIMEVKTGRDSEYRQFVPEPGKQITFSVRSNVPARFRFRLEEVSRFAGFATNAEIEPYFFRIYGLDHLEGKYEIKKEGELLKVDSDLIFDPKLYEDRTEWEQPTYTIVTTAKESASAGITVTAMDYAAYGRLKAEVRGKCGGWEPVRIVMGGQEKDFVTVPMDENDNLIADRMDEPQNGITEWGYNGDTGRDDDIYPQGDGTPGDGLTAFEEYRGFMTQGVNFAGGCDDRGYDLYVRTDPTQKDLFVHSPDPELAQLALRLEYSTKQAADSKGIGVHLICEPHSVARIVNYTLSFWGPKEWRGKTLFGGQQDGLNLVDASLPDGRVGETYGTTGLGPPKDVWGGVKIDKSKIFSLGDRPYFNAPLELARTVVHELGHAVGIDHHGDSNIYLALLITDKPCPEGISDPLEILGEGVSVATPELPAGEKACVIFNVARRHAQNSGNQECPMKYTYWNAYESPSSPLQPMGDIKVIDSQ
;
A
#
# COMPACT_ATOMS: atom_id res chain seq x y z
N MET A 1 -67.58 41.33 -5.78
CA MET A 1 -67.70 42.55 -6.61
C MET A 1 -66.80 42.40 -7.84
N ASN A 2 -67.14 43.10 -8.94
CA ASN A 2 -66.32 43.52 -10.12
C ASN A 2 -64.84 43.09 -10.22
N ARG A 3 -64.26 42.78 -11.40
CA ARG A 3 -64.71 42.67 -12.81
C ARG A 3 -63.65 41.81 -13.56
N PHE A 4 -64.03 40.83 -14.40
CA PHE A 4 -64.13 40.95 -15.88
C PHE A 4 -62.88 41.45 -16.63
N PHE A 5 -62.29 40.57 -17.46
CA PHE A 5 -61.89 40.92 -18.84
C PHE A 5 -61.92 39.70 -19.78
N TYR A 6 -62.10 39.96 -21.08
CA TYR A 6 -62.37 39.02 -22.19
C TYR A 6 -61.61 39.48 -23.45
N LEU A 7 -61.29 38.66 -24.47
CA LEU A 7 -61.48 37.20 -24.72
C LEU A 7 -60.16 36.72 -25.43
N LEU A 8 -59.98 35.86 -26.46
CA LEU A 8 -60.74 34.97 -27.34
C LEU A 8 -59.69 34.06 -28.04
N PHE A 9 -59.93 32.76 -28.33
CA PHE A 9 -59.83 32.17 -29.69
C PHE A 9 -60.18 30.67 -29.78
N MET A 10 -61.15 30.38 -30.66
CA MET A 10 -61.44 29.14 -31.42
C MET A 10 -61.01 27.75 -30.90
N CYS A 11 -62.02 26.89 -30.68
CA CYS A 11 -61.89 25.47 -31.03
C CYS A 11 -61.98 25.31 -32.56
N GLY A 12 -61.07 24.54 -33.16
CA GLY A 12 -61.15 24.11 -34.55
C GLY A 12 -60.94 22.60 -34.65
N LEU A 13 -62.00 21.85 -34.96
CA LEU A 13 -61.93 20.38 -35.09
C LEU A 13 -61.31 20.03 -36.46
N LEU A 14 -60.20 19.28 -36.46
CA LEU A 14 -59.58 18.80 -37.69
C LEU A 14 -59.12 17.36 -37.52
N VAL A 15 -59.74 16.45 -38.27
CA VAL A 15 -59.40 15.02 -38.29
C VAL A 15 -58.13 14.84 -39.13
N ALA A 16 -57.00 14.64 -38.45
CA ALA A 16 -55.77 14.18 -39.10
C ALA A 16 -55.85 12.67 -39.34
N LEU A 17 -55.67 12.25 -40.58
CA LEU A 17 -55.61 10.83 -40.96
C LEU A 17 -54.33 10.19 -40.41
N PHE A 18 -54.46 9.02 -39.77
CA PHE A 18 -53.31 8.17 -39.45
C PHE A 18 -52.71 7.57 -40.74
N ALA A 19 -51.80 8.32 -41.38
CA ALA A 19 -50.72 7.69 -42.12
C ALA A 19 -49.65 7.26 -41.08
N PRO A 20 -49.25 5.98 -41.00
CA PRO A 20 -48.07 5.64 -40.22
C PRO A 20 -46.86 6.36 -40.84
N PRO A 21 -45.93 6.93 -40.04
CA PRO A 21 -44.67 7.39 -40.58
C PRO A 21 -43.99 6.19 -41.24
N ALA A 22 -43.64 6.32 -42.52
CA ALA A 22 -42.90 5.27 -43.20
C ALA A 22 -41.59 5.04 -42.44
N SER A 23 -41.40 3.84 -41.89
CA SER A 23 -40.18 3.47 -41.18
C SER A 23 -39.07 3.28 -42.20
N SER A 24 -38.52 4.38 -42.70
CA SER A 24 -37.17 4.37 -43.25
C SER A 24 -36.25 3.92 -42.12
N SER A 25 -35.81 2.66 -42.19
CA SER A 25 -34.75 2.13 -41.36
C SER A 25 -33.43 2.80 -41.76
N GLN A 26 -33.28 4.07 -41.39
CA GLN A 26 -32.00 4.73 -41.37
C GLN A 26 -31.14 3.95 -40.37
N GLN A 27 -30.24 3.12 -40.90
CA GLN A 27 -29.16 2.55 -40.12
C GLN A 27 -28.43 3.69 -39.38
N PRO A 28 -27.90 3.45 -38.17
CA PRO A 28 -27.09 4.45 -37.50
C PRO A 28 -25.97 4.93 -38.43
N PRO A 29 -25.67 6.25 -38.46
CA PRO A 29 -24.67 6.78 -39.37
C PRO A 29 -23.32 6.09 -39.14
N ARG A 30 -22.64 5.69 -40.22
CA ARG A 30 -21.33 5.02 -40.13
C ARG A 30 -20.32 5.93 -39.42
N PRO A 31 -19.38 5.36 -38.65
CA PRO A 31 -18.28 6.14 -38.08
C PRO A 31 -17.51 6.92 -39.14
N SER A 32 -17.03 8.11 -38.79
CA SER A 32 -16.16 8.92 -39.65
C SER A 32 -14.74 8.36 -39.76
N ARG A 33 -14.36 7.41 -38.88
CA ARG A 33 -13.11 6.66 -38.92
C ARG A 33 -13.38 5.22 -38.46
N ILE A 34 -12.90 4.25 -39.22
CA ILE A 34 -13.19 2.83 -39.06
C ILE A 34 -11.86 2.07 -39.08
N VAL A 35 -11.57 1.26 -38.05
CA VAL A 35 -10.43 0.33 -38.07
C VAL A 35 -10.95 -1.05 -38.42
N TRP A 36 -10.56 -1.57 -39.57
CA TRP A 36 -10.85 -2.92 -40.01
C TRP A 36 -9.70 -3.83 -39.56
N LEU A 37 -10.03 -4.86 -38.78
CA LEU A 37 -9.11 -5.91 -38.33
C LEU A 37 -9.58 -7.24 -38.89
N GLY A 38 -8.68 -8.06 -39.45
CA GLY A 38 -9.11 -9.32 -40.02
C GLY A 38 -8.01 -10.33 -40.29
N MET A 39 -8.45 -11.51 -40.74
CA MET A 39 -7.63 -12.64 -41.10
C MET A 39 -8.24 -13.40 -42.28
N GLU A 40 -7.41 -13.73 -43.27
CA GLU A 40 -7.72 -14.56 -44.42
C GLU A 40 -6.80 -15.80 -44.42
N GLU A 41 -7.35 -16.99 -44.57
CA GLU A 41 -6.62 -18.25 -44.62
C GLU A 41 -7.00 -19.09 -45.85
N PHE A 42 -6.00 -19.60 -46.57
CA PHE A 42 -6.15 -20.59 -47.65
C PHE A 42 -5.44 -21.88 -47.24
N LYS A 43 -6.17 -22.99 -47.10
CA LYS A 43 -5.70 -24.29 -46.61
C LYS A 43 -6.19 -25.43 -47.50
N GLU A 44 -5.54 -25.61 -48.64
CA GLU A 44 -5.88 -26.63 -49.65
C GLU A 44 -4.88 -27.79 -49.60
N VAL A 45 -5.38 -29.03 -49.66
CA VAL A 45 -4.58 -30.25 -49.82
C VAL A 45 -5.28 -31.17 -50.82
N ALA A 46 -4.65 -31.38 -51.98
CA ALA A 46 -5.18 -32.23 -53.04
C ALA A 46 -4.12 -33.25 -53.48
N ILE A 47 -4.50 -34.54 -53.47
CA ILE A 47 -3.66 -35.64 -53.94
C ILE A 47 -4.41 -36.35 -55.07
N LYS A 48 -3.83 -36.33 -56.27
CA LYS A 48 -4.38 -36.91 -57.51
C LYS A 48 -3.50 -38.10 -57.97
N PRO A 49 -3.75 -39.33 -57.47
CA PRO A 49 -2.97 -40.51 -57.85
C PRO A 49 -3.34 -40.99 -59.27
N GLY A 50 -2.55 -40.59 -60.26
CA GLY A 50 -2.75 -41.02 -61.66
C GLY A 50 -1.80 -40.35 -62.65
N ARG A 51 -1.92 -40.73 -63.93
CA ARG A 51 -1.29 -39.98 -65.04
C ARG A 51 -2.07 -38.71 -65.28
N ILE A 52 -1.48 -37.59 -64.89
CA ILE A 52 -1.98 -36.25 -65.14
C ILE A 52 -1.44 -35.76 -66.49
N ASN A 53 -2.15 -34.85 -67.17
CA ASN A 53 -1.66 -34.18 -68.36
C ASN A 53 -0.73 -33.02 -67.95
N PRO A 54 0.60 -33.06 -68.25
CA PRO A 54 1.51 -31.98 -67.86
C PRO A 54 1.18 -30.63 -68.53
N ALA A 55 0.39 -30.65 -69.62
CA ALA A 55 -0.07 -29.46 -70.31
C ALA A 55 -1.34 -28.80 -69.71
N SER A 56 -2.01 -29.40 -68.71
CA SER A 56 -3.12 -28.74 -68.00
C SER A 56 -2.68 -27.98 -66.73
N GLY A 57 -1.43 -28.12 -66.29
CA GLY A 57 -0.93 -27.49 -65.06
C GLY A 57 -1.42 -28.13 -63.75
N ASP A 58 -2.17 -29.23 -63.84
CA ASP A 58 -2.58 -30.05 -62.70
C ASP A 58 -1.36 -30.68 -61.98
N ALA A 59 -1.43 -30.79 -60.65
CA ALA A 59 -0.41 -31.44 -59.82
C ALA A 59 -0.87 -32.80 -59.27
N ASN A 60 0.06 -33.72 -59.06
CA ASN A 60 -0.18 -34.99 -58.37
C ASN A 60 -0.34 -34.78 -56.87
N GLU A 61 0.43 -33.86 -56.30
CA GLU A 61 0.24 -33.35 -54.94
C GLU A 61 0.21 -31.82 -55.01
N HIS A 62 -0.77 -31.22 -54.38
CA HIS A 62 -0.83 -29.78 -54.13
C HIS A 62 -1.15 -29.54 -52.66
N TYR A 63 -0.35 -28.70 -52.04
CA TYR A 63 -0.53 -28.20 -50.68
C TYR A 63 -0.42 -26.68 -50.74
N LYS A 64 -1.40 -25.97 -50.19
CA LYS A 64 -1.39 -24.52 -50.02
C LYS A 64 -1.81 -24.20 -48.59
N ASN A 65 -0.97 -23.46 -47.87
CA ASN A 65 -1.24 -22.99 -46.52
C ASN A 65 -0.75 -21.54 -46.43
N ILE A 66 -1.69 -20.61 -46.58
CA ILE A 66 -1.47 -19.16 -46.51
C ILE A 66 -2.35 -18.62 -45.40
N SER A 67 -1.80 -17.77 -44.55
CA SER A 67 -2.50 -17.01 -43.52
C SER A 67 -2.03 -15.56 -43.59
N ILE A 68 -2.97 -14.65 -43.75
CA ILE A 68 -2.77 -13.21 -43.84
C ILE A 68 -3.58 -12.57 -42.72
N LYS A 69 -2.97 -11.70 -41.93
CA LYS A 69 -3.66 -10.79 -41.01
C LYS A 69 -3.57 -9.37 -41.55
N PHE A 70 -4.58 -8.55 -41.30
CA PHE A 70 -4.59 -7.17 -41.75
C PHE A 70 -5.20 -6.21 -40.73
N ARG A 71 -4.71 -4.96 -40.78
CA ARG A 71 -5.27 -3.80 -40.06
C ARG A 71 -5.34 -2.63 -41.03
N TYR A 72 -6.54 -2.27 -41.48
CA TYR A 72 -6.77 -1.10 -42.33
C TYR A 72 -7.47 0.00 -41.54
N VAL A 73 -7.15 1.26 -41.83
CA VAL A 73 -7.84 2.43 -41.27
C VAL A 73 -8.48 3.19 -42.41
N GLU A 74 -9.80 3.32 -42.37
CA GLU A 74 -10.61 4.07 -43.32
C GLU A 74 -11.10 5.36 -42.65
N GLU A 75 -11.00 6.49 -43.35
CA GLU A 75 -11.59 7.76 -42.93
C GLU A 75 -12.64 8.24 -43.93
N ARG A 76 -13.65 8.97 -43.44
CA ARG A 76 -14.78 9.48 -44.22
C ARG A 76 -14.99 10.98 -44.01
N ASP A 77 -15.18 11.71 -45.11
CA ASP A 77 -15.49 13.13 -45.09
C ASP A 77 -16.94 13.43 -44.64
N LEU A 78 -17.25 14.70 -44.39
CA LEU A 78 -18.60 15.16 -44.00
C LEU A 78 -19.67 14.98 -45.10
N LYS A 79 -19.32 14.42 -46.26
CA LYS A 79 -20.23 14.08 -47.37
C LYS A 79 -20.37 12.56 -47.54
N GLY A 80 -19.68 11.75 -46.72
CA GLY A 80 -19.68 10.29 -46.73
C GLY A 80 -18.65 9.65 -47.66
N ASN A 81 -17.83 10.43 -48.37
CA ASN A 81 -16.75 9.91 -49.22
C ASN A 81 -15.67 9.31 -48.32
N GLY A 82 -15.34 8.03 -48.53
CA GLY A 82 -14.36 7.31 -47.72
C GLY A 82 -13.11 6.88 -48.51
N GLY A 83 -12.04 6.56 -47.79
CA GLY A 83 -10.86 5.91 -48.34
C GLY A 83 -9.90 5.46 -47.23
N PHE A 84 -9.04 4.49 -47.53
CA PHE A 84 -8.03 4.07 -46.58
C PHE A 84 -6.93 5.11 -46.42
N VAL A 85 -6.58 5.41 -45.17
CA VAL A 85 -5.44 6.28 -44.79
C VAL A 85 -4.21 5.46 -44.37
N SER A 86 -4.41 4.22 -43.94
CA SER A 86 -3.36 3.23 -43.65
C SER A 86 -3.90 1.82 -43.93
N ARG A 87 -3.00 0.93 -44.37
CA ARG A 87 -3.30 -0.49 -44.63
C ARG A 87 -2.07 -1.33 -44.32
N TYR A 88 -2.08 -1.99 -43.17
CA TYR A 88 -1.04 -2.93 -42.75
C TYR A 88 -1.44 -4.37 -43.05
N VAL A 89 -0.51 -5.18 -43.55
CA VAL A 89 -0.66 -6.63 -43.73
C VAL A 89 0.53 -7.39 -43.13
N GLU A 90 0.26 -8.53 -42.50
CA GLU A 90 1.24 -9.53 -42.05
C GLU A 90 0.86 -10.87 -42.70
N TRP A 91 1.80 -11.61 -43.30
CA TRP A 91 1.51 -12.90 -43.92
C TRP A 91 2.54 -13.97 -43.61
N THR A 92 2.05 -15.22 -43.60
CA THR A 92 2.87 -16.43 -43.73
C THR A 92 2.25 -17.32 -44.80
N ALA A 93 3.07 -17.77 -45.73
CA ALA A 93 2.62 -18.48 -46.93
C ALA A 93 3.55 -19.64 -47.26
N LYS A 94 2.97 -20.81 -47.51
CA LYS A 94 3.64 -21.99 -48.05
C LYS A 94 2.77 -22.63 -49.12
N GLU A 95 3.36 -22.91 -50.27
CA GLU A 95 2.74 -23.75 -51.30
C GLU A 95 3.77 -24.79 -51.78
N SER A 96 3.32 -26.02 -52.01
CA SER A 96 4.09 -27.00 -52.78
C SER A 96 3.21 -27.69 -53.83
N ARG A 97 3.75 -27.80 -55.04
CA ARG A 97 3.15 -28.53 -56.17
C ARG A 97 4.14 -29.59 -56.65
N VAL A 98 3.71 -30.84 -56.68
CA VAL A 98 4.51 -31.97 -57.17
C VAL A 98 3.82 -32.55 -58.40
N ILE A 99 4.54 -32.58 -59.52
CA ILE A 99 4.14 -33.28 -60.76
C ILE A 99 5.15 -34.42 -60.94
N TYR A 100 4.70 -35.66 -60.74
CA TYR A 100 5.59 -36.82 -60.71
C TYR A 100 6.32 -37.01 -62.06
N GLY A 101 7.64 -37.23 -62.00
CA GLY A 101 8.47 -37.40 -63.20
C GLY A 101 8.61 -36.14 -64.07
N THR A 102 8.31 -34.96 -63.53
CA THR A 102 8.39 -33.67 -64.23
C THR A 102 9.07 -32.62 -63.35
N ILE A 103 8.37 -32.08 -62.35
CA ILE A 103 8.86 -30.97 -61.52
C ILE A 103 8.21 -30.97 -60.12
N SER A 104 8.98 -30.53 -59.12
CA SER A 104 8.54 -30.24 -57.76
C SER A 104 8.83 -28.77 -57.50
N THR A 105 7.81 -27.99 -57.16
CA THR A 105 7.92 -26.55 -56.87
C THR A 105 7.51 -26.32 -55.42
N LYS A 106 8.35 -25.64 -54.65
CA LYS A 106 8.11 -25.26 -53.26
C LYS A 106 8.29 -23.75 -53.11
N CYS A 107 7.22 -23.04 -52.79
CA CYS A 107 7.20 -21.61 -52.58
C CYS A 107 6.98 -21.32 -51.09
N GLU A 108 7.82 -20.47 -50.50
CA GLU A 108 7.65 -19.99 -49.13
C GLU A 108 7.77 -18.46 -49.08
N GLY A 109 6.99 -17.83 -48.23
CA GLY A 109 7.04 -16.39 -47.97
C GLY A 109 6.56 -16.08 -46.57
N LYS A 110 7.19 -15.08 -45.94
CA LYS A 110 6.68 -14.44 -44.72
C LYS A 110 7.11 -12.99 -44.72
N GLY A 111 6.30 -12.11 -44.14
CA GLY A 111 6.63 -10.70 -44.05
C GLY A 111 5.49 -9.90 -43.43
N SER A 112 5.75 -8.60 -43.27
CA SER A 112 4.72 -7.61 -43.04
C SER A 112 5.06 -6.33 -43.78
N LEU A 113 4.04 -5.53 -44.11
CA LEU A 113 4.16 -4.39 -45.00
C LEU A 113 3.06 -3.37 -44.74
N GLU A 114 3.43 -2.10 -44.71
CA GLU A 114 2.48 -0.99 -44.83
C GLU A 114 2.26 -0.69 -46.31
N LEU A 115 1.02 -0.85 -46.76
CA LEU A 115 0.58 -0.59 -48.13
C LEU A 115 0.27 0.90 -48.32
N GLY A 116 -0.10 1.60 -47.25
CA GLY A 116 -0.43 3.02 -47.26
C GLY A 116 -1.83 3.34 -47.82
N PRO A 117 -2.11 4.63 -48.07
CA PRO A 117 -3.45 5.13 -48.39
C PRO A 117 -3.93 4.76 -49.80
N GLY A 118 -5.25 4.83 -50.01
CA GLY A 118 -5.91 4.39 -51.25
C GLY A 118 -5.97 2.88 -51.40
N ASP A 119 -6.36 2.37 -52.57
CA ASP A 119 -6.60 0.93 -52.80
C ASP A 119 -5.45 0.23 -53.56
N SER A 120 -4.73 0.96 -54.41
CA SER A 120 -3.62 0.42 -55.22
C SER A 120 -2.40 0.01 -54.36
N ILE A 121 -1.62 -0.94 -54.84
CA ILE A 121 -0.27 -1.25 -54.34
C ILE A 121 0.78 -0.86 -55.39
N THR A 122 1.98 -0.46 -54.95
CA THR A 122 3.10 -0.10 -55.84
C THR A 122 3.89 -1.33 -56.30
N ASP A 123 4.61 -1.24 -57.42
CA ASP A 123 5.50 -2.29 -57.92
C ASP A 123 6.53 -2.78 -56.88
N GLU A 124 6.97 -1.91 -55.98
CA GLU A 124 7.96 -2.27 -54.95
C GLU A 124 7.33 -3.00 -53.76
N GLN A 125 6.09 -2.65 -53.39
CA GLN A 125 5.29 -3.42 -52.43
C GLN A 125 4.91 -4.78 -53.02
N TYR A 126 4.53 -4.83 -54.31
CA TYR A 126 4.22 -6.06 -55.04
C TYR A 126 5.41 -7.05 -55.05
N LYS A 127 6.65 -6.57 -55.24
CA LYS A 127 7.87 -7.39 -55.11
C LYS A 127 8.07 -7.92 -53.68
N GLN A 128 7.83 -7.10 -52.66
CA GLN A 128 7.98 -7.52 -51.26
C GLN A 128 6.97 -8.61 -50.87
N MET A 129 5.81 -8.66 -51.52
CA MET A 129 4.77 -9.68 -51.32
C MET A 129 4.93 -10.94 -52.22
N GLN A 130 6.04 -11.08 -52.97
CA GLN A 130 6.34 -12.29 -53.77
C GLN A 130 6.85 -13.44 -52.89
N MET A 131 6.29 -14.63 -53.07
CA MET A 131 6.82 -15.85 -52.45
C MET A 131 8.12 -16.28 -53.13
N THR A 132 9.12 -16.70 -52.34
CA THR A 132 10.37 -17.26 -52.86
C THR A 132 10.15 -18.73 -53.24
N CYS A 133 10.18 -19.02 -54.53
CA CYS A 133 9.98 -20.36 -55.07
C CYS A 133 11.31 -21.06 -55.42
N LYS A 134 11.38 -22.37 -55.12
CA LYS A 134 12.44 -23.29 -55.56
C LYS A 134 11.84 -24.39 -56.44
N GLU A 135 12.49 -24.66 -57.57
CA GLU A 135 12.13 -25.75 -58.48
C GLU A 135 13.15 -26.89 -58.43
N GLU A 136 12.66 -28.11 -58.34
CA GLU A 136 13.41 -29.37 -58.40
C GLU A 136 12.89 -30.17 -59.60
N LYS A 137 13.68 -30.32 -60.67
CA LYS A 137 13.27 -31.12 -61.83
C LYS A 137 13.34 -32.61 -61.49
N THR A 138 12.20 -33.31 -61.60
CA THR A 138 12.06 -34.73 -61.27
C THR A 138 11.97 -35.64 -62.48
N GLY A 139 12.05 -35.09 -63.71
CA GLY A 139 12.18 -35.87 -64.94
C GLY A 139 12.37 -35.02 -66.19
N VAL A 140 12.02 -35.58 -67.35
CA VAL A 140 12.48 -35.12 -68.69
C VAL A 140 11.41 -34.38 -69.50
N ILE A 141 10.21 -34.18 -68.93
CA ILE A 141 9.08 -33.58 -69.64
C ILE A 141 9.10 -32.05 -69.46
N PHE A 142 8.84 -31.31 -70.54
CA PHE A 142 8.61 -29.87 -70.49
C PHE A 142 7.11 -29.55 -70.37
N GLY A 143 6.78 -28.52 -69.59
CA GLY A 143 5.45 -27.92 -69.47
C GLY A 143 5.56 -26.43 -69.20
N TYR A 144 4.44 -25.71 -69.31
CA TYR A 144 4.34 -24.32 -68.86
C TYR A 144 3.84 -24.30 -67.41
N PHE A 145 4.60 -23.67 -66.52
CA PHE A 145 4.28 -23.57 -65.09
C PHE A 145 4.20 -22.11 -64.68
N TRP A 146 3.20 -21.76 -63.86
CA TRP A 146 2.98 -20.39 -63.40
C TRP A 146 3.81 -20.10 -62.14
N LEU A 147 4.60 -19.03 -62.19
CA LEU A 147 5.41 -18.51 -61.08
C LEU A 147 5.42 -16.97 -61.11
N PRO A 148 5.60 -16.29 -59.95
CA PRO A 148 5.38 -16.75 -58.58
C PRO A 148 3.93 -16.46 -58.13
N GLN A 149 3.43 -17.12 -57.08
CA GLN A 149 2.24 -16.60 -56.40
C GLN A 149 2.64 -15.38 -55.55
N VAL A 150 1.96 -14.27 -55.81
CA VAL A 150 1.98 -13.06 -54.99
C VAL A 150 0.86 -13.14 -53.97
N ILE A 151 1.13 -12.69 -52.76
CA ILE A 151 0.10 -12.50 -51.75
C ILE A 151 -0.66 -11.22 -52.10
N SER A 152 -1.94 -11.34 -52.45
CA SER A 152 -2.81 -10.18 -52.54
C SER A 152 -3.12 -9.65 -51.14
N PRO A 153 -3.18 -8.33 -50.92
CA PRO A 153 -3.86 -7.78 -49.75
C PRO A 153 -5.33 -8.25 -49.75
N PRO A 154 -5.88 -8.70 -48.61
CA PRO A 154 -7.30 -9.03 -48.52
C PRO A 154 -8.17 -7.78 -48.72
N ASP A 155 -9.28 -7.89 -49.43
CA ASP A 155 -10.29 -6.83 -49.49
C ASP A 155 -11.12 -6.82 -48.19
N VAL A 156 -11.72 -5.68 -47.84
CA VAL A 156 -12.74 -5.61 -46.78
C VAL A 156 -14.15 -5.69 -47.37
N VAL A 157 -15.09 -6.27 -46.62
CA VAL A 157 -16.49 -6.35 -47.07
C VAL A 157 -17.19 -5.00 -46.95
N GLU A 158 -18.15 -4.76 -47.85
CA GLU A 158 -19.14 -3.69 -47.70
C GLU A 158 -19.77 -3.74 -46.30
N TRP A 159 -19.90 -2.58 -45.64
CA TRP A 159 -20.42 -2.46 -44.27
C TRP A 159 -21.78 -3.16 -44.09
N GLU A 160 -22.62 -3.12 -45.11
CA GLU A 160 -23.92 -3.78 -45.21
C GLU A 160 -23.89 -5.31 -45.03
N LYS A 161 -22.71 -5.94 -45.17
CA LYS A 161 -22.48 -7.38 -44.95
C LYS A 161 -22.06 -7.69 -43.52
N LEU A 162 -21.69 -6.68 -42.71
CA LEU A 162 -21.33 -6.89 -41.30
C LEU A 162 -22.57 -7.30 -40.50
N ARG A 163 -22.51 -8.46 -39.86
CA ARG A 163 -23.43 -8.82 -38.77
C ARG A 163 -23.21 -7.83 -37.63
N ASP A 164 -24.33 -7.35 -37.09
CA ASP A 164 -24.40 -6.45 -35.93
C ASP A 164 -23.67 -5.10 -36.13
N ASP A 165 -23.43 -4.70 -37.39
CA ASP A 165 -22.50 -3.64 -37.84
C ASP A 165 -21.03 -3.83 -37.37
N CYS A 166 -20.65 -5.03 -36.92
CA CYS A 166 -19.37 -5.28 -36.26
C CYS A 166 -18.50 -6.36 -36.88
N SER A 167 -19.06 -7.43 -37.47
CA SER A 167 -18.23 -8.54 -37.99
C SER A 167 -18.82 -9.29 -39.18
N TYR A 168 -17.93 -9.76 -40.07
CA TYR A 168 -18.26 -10.71 -41.12
C TYR A 168 -17.30 -11.89 -41.07
N SER A 169 -17.80 -13.08 -41.38
CA SER A 169 -16.96 -14.26 -41.56
C SER A 169 -17.58 -15.19 -42.59
N GLU A 170 -16.75 -15.74 -43.47
CA GLU A 170 -17.13 -16.81 -44.39
C GLU A 170 -16.13 -17.97 -44.28
N GLU A 171 -16.63 -19.18 -44.48
CA GLU A 171 -15.83 -20.39 -44.49
C GLU A 171 -16.32 -21.31 -45.61
N GLN A 172 -15.39 -21.71 -46.46
CA GLN A 172 -15.59 -22.57 -47.62
C GLN A 172 -14.52 -23.69 -47.58
N PRO A 173 -14.68 -24.81 -48.32
CA PRO A 173 -13.68 -25.88 -48.32
C PRO A 173 -12.29 -25.38 -48.75
N GLY A 174 -11.37 -25.26 -47.79
CA GLY A 174 -10.01 -24.77 -48.00
C GLY A 174 -9.82 -23.25 -47.98
N TYR A 175 -10.83 -22.47 -47.59
CA TYR A 175 -10.74 -21.01 -47.45
C TYR A 175 -11.56 -20.50 -46.26
N ARG A 176 -10.99 -19.59 -45.46
CA ARG A 176 -11.67 -18.96 -44.33
C ARG A 176 -11.28 -17.49 -44.28
N TYR A 177 -12.28 -16.61 -44.25
CA TYR A 177 -12.08 -15.17 -44.11
C TYR A 177 -12.89 -14.65 -42.91
N SER A 178 -12.30 -13.73 -42.16
CA SER A 178 -12.94 -13.06 -41.04
C SER A 178 -12.46 -11.62 -40.94
N VAL A 179 -13.39 -10.69 -40.74
CA VAL A 179 -13.10 -9.28 -40.50
C VAL A 179 -14.05 -8.73 -39.46
N TRP A 180 -13.56 -7.87 -38.60
CA TRP A 180 -14.33 -7.10 -37.66
C TRP A 180 -13.90 -5.64 -37.67
N VAL A 181 -14.86 -4.76 -37.39
CA VAL A 181 -14.58 -3.36 -37.10
C VAL A 181 -14.17 -3.25 -35.64
N SER A 182 -13.17 -2.42 -35.35
CA SER A 182 -13.03 -1.77 -34.05
C SER A 182 -13.18 -0.25 -34.26
N PRO A 183 -13.96 0.47 -33.43
CA PRO A 183 -13.80 1.92 -33.35
C PRO A 183 -12.39 2.24 -32.82
N GLU A 184 -11.79 3.33 -33.25
CA GLU A 184 -10.50 3.77 -32.69
C GLU A 184 -10.75 4.48 -31.35
N ILE A 185 -10.73 3.73 -30.25
CA ILE A 185 -11.07 4.22 -28.91
C ILE A 185 -9.83 4.84 -28.26
N ASP A 186 -9.78 6.17 -28.17
CA ASP A 186 -8.87 6.85 -27.25
C ASP A 186 -9.58 7.01 -25.90
N ALA A 187 -9.39 6.03 -25.03
CA ALA A 187 -9.84 6.07 -23.64
C ALA A 187 -8.65 6.38 -22.71
N ILE A 188 -8.81 7.41 -21.88
CA ILE A 188 -7.76 7.92 -21.00
C ILE A 188 -8.24 8.05 -19.55
N MET A 189 -7.39 7.62 -18.61
CA MET A 189 -7.48 7.91 -17.18
C MET A 189 -6.38 8.92 -16.83
N GLU A 190 -6.73 10.14 -16.45
CA GLU A 190 -5.75 11.15 -16.00
C GLU A 190 -5.73 11.22 -14.47
N VAL A 191 -4.60 10.83 -13.88
CA VAL A 191 -4.39 10.86 -12.43
C VAL A 191 -3.41 11.97 -12.06
N LYS A 192 -3.85 12.88 -11.18
CA LYS A 192 -3.03 13.98 -10.67
C LYS A 192 -2.14 13.47 -9.54
N THR A 193 -0.84 13.69 -9.63
CA THR A 193 0.17 13.25 -8.64
C THR A 193 0.81 14.40 -7.85
N GLY A 194 0.40 15.65 -8.10
CA GLY A 194 0.89 16.81 -7.35
C GLY A 194 0.45 16.80 -5.88
N ARG A 195 1.18 17.49 -4.99
CA ARG A 195 1.00 17.46 -3.53
C ARG A 195 -0.45 17.61 -3.06
N ASP A 196 -1.21 18.52 -3.67
CA ASP A 196 -2.58 18.84 -3.25
C ASP A 196 -3.66 17.93 -3.91
N SER A 197 -3.28 16.82 -4.56
CA SER A 197 -4.24 15.90 -5.18
C SER A 197 -4.76 14.85 -4.19
N GLU A 198 -6.04 14.49 -4.35
CA GLU A 198 -6.70 13.40 -3.59
C GLU A 198 -5.87 12.11 -3.62
N TYR A 199 -5.34 11.75 -4.79
CA TYR A 199 -4.48 10.58 -5.00
C TYR A 199 -3.18 10.62 -4.20
N ARG A 200 -2.50 11.78 -4.19
CA ARG A 200 -1.26 12.00 -3.42
C ARG A 200 -1.51 12.10 -1.91
N GLN A 201 -2.73 12.47 -1.50
CA GLN A 201 -3.17 12.56 -0.10
C GLN A 201 -3.83 11.28 0.42
N PHE A 202 -4.10 10.29 -0.44
CA PHE A 202 -4.72 9.04 -0.03
C PHE A 202 -3.72 8.09 0.63
N VAL A 203 -3.84 7.98 1.95
CA VAL A 203 -3.29 6.87 2.76
C VAL A 203 -4.46 5.95 3.15
N PRO A 204 -4.33 4.61 3.07
CA PRO A 204 -5.45 3.69 3.29
C PRO A 204 -5.91 3.69 4.75
N GLU A 205 -7.22 3.68 4.96
CA GLU A 205 -7.86 3.49 6.27
C GLU A 205 -9.16 2.71 6.00
N PRO A 206 -9.62 1.82 6.90
CA PRO A 206 -10.84 1.07 6.66
C PRO A 206 -12.06 1.98 6.42
N GLY A 207 -12.83 1.67 5.36
CA GLY A 207 -13.96 2.48 4.89
C GLY A 207 -13.58 3.74 4.11
N LYS A 208 -12.31 4.15 4.09
CA LYS A 208 -11.84 5.32 3.34
C LYS A 208 -11.80 5.03 1.84
N GLN A 209 -12.15 6.05 1.05
CA GLN A 209 -12.43 5.92 -0.38
C GLN A 209 -11.59 6.86 -1.22
N ILE A 210 -11.33 6.46 -2.47
CA ILE A 210 -10.69 7.27 -3.51
C ILE A 210 -11.37 7.04 -4.87
N THR A 211 -11.60 8.11 -5.62
CA THR A 211 -12.32 8.06 -6.91
C THR A 211 -11.40 8.32 -8.11
N PHE A 212 -11.50 7.47 -9.12
CA PHE A 212 -10.83 7.63 -10.43
C PHE A 212 -11.86 7.79 -11.54
N SER A 213 -11.48 8.39 -12.66
CA SER A 213 -12.37 8.62 -13.80
C SER A 213 -11.69 8.38 -15.14
N VAL A 214 -12.40 7.68 -16.03
CA VAL A 214 -12.00 7.45 -17.42
C VAL A 214 -12.92 8.24 -18.33
N ARG A 215 -12.35 8.85 -19.37
CA ARG A 215 -13.09 9.43 -20.50
C ARG A 215 -12.66 8.78 -21.80
N SER A 216 -13.58 8.70 -22.77
CA SER A 216 -13.39 8.10 -24.08
C SER A 216 -13.83 9.06 -25.18
N ASN A 217 -13.16 9.03 -26.33
CA ASN A 217 -13.55 9.80 -27.52
C ASN A 217 -14.90 9.36 -28.12
N VAL A 218 -15.33 8.12 -27.86
CA VAL A 218 -16.63 7.54 -28.28
C VAL A 218 -17.35 6.86 -27.11
N PRO A 219 -18.69 6.73 -27.14
CA PRO A 219 -19.40 5.90 -26.18
C PRO A 219 -18.87 4.46 -26.19
N ALA A 220 -18.47 3.97 -25.02
CA ALA A 220 -17.90 2.64 -24.84
C ALA A 220 -18.25 2.08 -23.45
N ARG A 221 -18.15 0.77 -23.30
CA ARG A 221 -18.25 0.10 -22.01
C ARG A 221 -16.89 0.09 -21.33
N PHE A 222 -16.85 0.28 -20.03
CA PHE A 222 -15.62 0.26 -19.24
C PHE A 222 -15.62 -0.93 -18.27
N ARG A 223 -14.45 -1.51 -18.03
CA ARG A 223 -14.20 -2.45 -16.95
C ARG A 223 -13.04 -1.95 -16.11
N PHE A 224 -13.14 -2.12 -14.80
CA PHE A 224 -12.09 -1.82 -13.85
C PHE A 224 -11.73 -3.09 -13.09
N ARG A 225 -10.44 -3.27 -12.83
CA ARG A 225 -9.88 -4.44 -12.13
C ARG A 225 -8.96 -3.95 -11.01
N LEU A 226 -9.06 -4.57 -9.84
CA LEU A 226 -8.04 -4.51 -8.80
C LEU A 226 -7.20 -5.79 -8.90
N GLU A 227 -5.94 -5.63 -9.26
CA GLU A 227 -4.94 -6.69 -9.41
C GLU A 227 -3.85 -6.55 -8.35
N GLU A 228 -3.11 -7.63 -8.04
CA GLU A 228 -2.03 -7.62 -7.03
C GLU A 228 -2.46 -6.99 -5.68
N VAL A 229 -3.72 -7.21 -5.28
CA VAL A 229 -4.29 -6.65 -4.04
C VAL A 229 -3.76 -7.41 -2.83
N SER A 230 -3.44 -6.69 -1.75
CA SER A 230 -3.08 -7.29 -0.47
C SER A 230 -4.29 -8.01 0.19
N ARG A 231 -3.96 -8.88 1.15
CA ARG A 231 -4.88 -9.74 1.91
C ARG A 231 -4.33 -9.95 3.31
N PHE A 232 -3.98 -8.88 4.01
CA PHE A 232 -3.33 -8.96 5.31
C PHE A 232 -4.30 -9.51 6.37
N ALA A 233 -3.77 -10.20 7.39
CA ALA A 233 -4.61 -10.75 8.44
C ALA A 233 -5.08 -9.62 9.37
N GLY A 234 -6.39 -9.49 9.60
CA GLY A 234 -6.95 -8.36 10.35
C GLY A 234 -7.05 -7.07 9.52
N PHE A 235 -7.15 -5.92 10.17
CA PHE A 235 -7.20 -4.59 9.51
C PHE A 235 -6.09 -3.62 9.97
N ALA A 236 -5.34 -4.02 11.00
CA ALA A 236 -4.18 -3.34 11.57
C ALA A 236 -3.21 -4.41 12.10
N THR A 237 -1.99 -4.03 12.50
CA THR A 237 -0.93 -4.97 12.92
C THR A 237 -1.34 -5.81 14.14
N ASN A 238 -2.26 -5.33 14.97
CA ASN A 238 -2.77 -5.99 16.18
C ASN A 238 -4.32 -6.05 16.31
N ALA A 239 -5.07 -6.06 15.20
CA ALA A 239 -6.55 -6.09 15.26
C ALA A 239 -7.21 -6.96 14.18
N GLU A 240 -8.05 -7.90 14.61
CA GLU A 240 -8.87 -8.77 13.76
C GLU A 240 -10.17 -8.10 13.27
N ILE A 241 -10.70 -8.55 12.11
CA ILE A 241 -11.99 -8.08 11.60
C ILE A 241 -13.13 -8.80 12.35
N GLU A 242 -13.52 -8.23 13.48
CA GLU A 242 -14.71 -8.61 14.26
C GLU A 242 -15.99 -7.90 13.76
N PRO A 243 -17.21 -8.32 14.16
CA PRO A 243 -18.46 -7.59 13.88
C PRO A 243 -18.41 -6.09 14.17
N TYR A 244 -17.67 -5.69 15.21
CA TYR A 244 -17.53 -4.28 15.60
C TYR A 244 -16.79 -3.42 14.57
N PHE A 245 -15.83 -3.97 13.82
CA PHE A 245 -15.10 -3.30 12.74
C PHE A 245 -16.06 -2.68 11.71
N PHE A 246 -17.05 -3.46 11.27
CA PHE A 246 -17.99 -3.00 10.25
C PHE A 246 -18.78 -1.77 10.72
N ARG A 247 -19.15 -1.75 12.01
CA ARG A 247 -19.92 -0.66 12.60
C ARG A 247 -19.12 0.63 12.79
N ILE A 248 -17.85 0.57 13.17
CA ILE A 248 -17.04 1.79 13.38
C ILE A 248 -16.65 2.48 12.06
N TYR A 249 -16.46 1.73 10.98
CA TYR A 249 -16.10 2.28 9.67
C TYR A 249 -17.30 2.49 8.72
N GLY A 250 -18.55 2.30 9.18
CA GLY A 250 -19.77 2.51 8.38
C GLY A 250 -19.99 1.46 7.27
N LEU A 251 -19.43 0.28 7.47
CA LEU A 251 -19.39 -0.87 6.56
C LEU A 251 -20.35 -1.99 6.97
N ASP A 252 -21.38 -1.72 7.77
CA ASP A 252 -22.36 -2.71 8.28
C ASP A 252 -22.99 -3.56 7.15
N HIS A 253 -23.08 -3.02 5.94
CA HIS A 253 -23.59 -3.72 4.76
C HIS A 253 -22.64 -4.79 4.20
N LEU A 254 -21.39 -4.86 4.69
CA LEU A 254 -20.41 -5.91 4.39
C LEU A 254 -20.31 -6.96 5.51
N GLU A 255 -20.93 -6.74 6.66
CA GLU A 255 -20.93 -7.69 7.79
C GLU A 255 -21.48 -9.06 7.32
N GLY A 256 -20.75 -10.14 7.61
CA GLY A 256 -21.08 -11.49 7.16
C GLY A 256 -20.97 -11.74 5.65
N LYS A 257 -20.43 -10.78 4.87
CA LYS A 257 -20.19 -10.89 3.41
C LYS A 257 -18.72 -10.71 3.02
N TYR A 258 -17.97 -9.91 3.78
CA TYR A 258 -16.51 -9.85 3.69
C TYR A 258 -15.95 -10.98 4.54
N GLU A 259 -15.23 -11.92 3.93
CA GLU A 259 -14.87 -13.18 4.58
C GLU A 259 -13.45 -13.17 5.17
N ILE A 260 -13.36 -13.40 6.48
CA ILE A 260 -12.19 -14.06 7.09
C ILE A 260 -12.60 -15.51 7.38
N LYS A 261 -11.87 -16.48 6.79
CA LYS A 261 -12.08 -17.91 6.98
C LYS A 261 -10.79 -18.64 7.28
N LYS A 262 -10.76 -19.39 8.37
CA LYS A 262 -9.68 -20.33 8.68
C LYS A 262 -9.90 -21.64 7.91
N GLU A 263 -9.24 -21.79 6.76
CA GLU A 263 -9.45 -22.89 5.82
C GLU A 263 -8.23 -23.84 5.82
N GLY A 264 -8.40 -25.03 6.40
CA GLY A 264 -7.37 -26.08 6.51
C GLY A 264 -6.30 -25.82 7.56
N GLU A 265 -5.69 -24.63 7.53
CA GLU A 265 -4.73 -24.11 8.54
C GLU A 265 -4.48 -22.60 8.30
N LEU A 266 -4.50 -22.18 7.02
CA LEU A 266 -4.32 -20.80 6.58
C LEU A 266 -5.57 -19.95 6.84
N LEU A 267 -5.38 -18.65 7.10
CA LEU A 267 -6.46 -17.68 7.10
C LEU A 267 -6.62 -17.07 5.70
N LYS A 268 -7.75 -17.37 5.08
CA LYS A 268 -8.22 -16.76 3.84
C LYS A 268 -8.97 -15.48 4.19
N VAL A 269 -8.37 -14.35 3.84
CA VAL A 269 -8.99 -13.02 3.90
C VAL A 269 -9.49 -12.64 2.50
N ASP A 270 -10.54 -11.83 2.43
CA ASP A 270 -10.91 -11.10 1.22
C ASP A 270 -9.83 -10.07 0.83
N SER A 271 -10.14 -9.09 -0.03
CA SER A 271 -9.12 -8.21 -0.64
C SER A 271 -9.11 -6.87 0.09
N ASP A 272 -7.95 -6.40 0.54
CA ASP A 272 -7.87 -5.23 1.42
C ASP A 272 -8.29 -3.92 0.71
N LEU A 273 -8.27 -3.91 -0.63
CA LEU A 273 -8.98 -2.93 -1.44
C LEU A 273 -10.16 -3.61 -2.14
N ILE A 274 -11.34 -2.97 -2.07
CA ILE A 274 -12.55 -3.44 -2.74
C ILE A 274 -13.23 -2.35 -3.58
N PHE A 275 -13.90 -2.79 -4.63
CA PHE A 275 -15.09 -2.12 -5.15
C PHE A 275 -16.27 -2.50 -4.24
N ASP A 276 -16.67 -1.61 -3.32
CA ASP A 276 -17.79 -1.85 -2.41
C ASP A 276 -19.10 -2.08 -3.20
N PRO A 277 -19.73 -3.27 -3.14
CA PRO A 277 -20.92 -3.59 -3.93
C PRO A 277 -22.11 -2.63 -3.74
N LYS A 278 -22.17 -1.90 -2.61
CA LYS A 278 -23.17 -0.85 -2.33
C LYS A 278 -23.05 0.36 -3.28
N LEU A 279 -21.84 0.68 -3.74
CA LEU A 279 -21.60 1.75 -4.72
C LEU A 279 -21.97 1.31 -6.15
N TYR A 280 -22.19 0.01 -6.37
CA TYR A 280 -22.37 -0.61 -7.69
C TYR A 280 -23.64 -1.46 -7.75
N GLU A 281 -24.67 -1.13 -6.96
CA GLU A 281 -25.89 -1.94 -6.88
C GLU A 281 -26.89 -1.69 -8.03
N ASP A 282 -26.87 -0.51 -8.67
CA ASP A 282 -27.72 -0.21 -9.83
C ASP A 282 -27.33 -1.07 -11.05
N ARG A 283 -28.16 -2.08 -11.33
CA ARG A 283 -28.00 -3.03 -12.46
C ARG A 283 -28.26 -2.40 -13.84
N THR A 284 -28.72 -1.16 -13.89
CA THR A 284 -28.86 -0.38 -15.13
C THR A 284 -27.58 0.41 -15.45
N GLU A 285 -26.69 0.62 -14.47
CA GLU A 285 -25.36 1.22 -14.65
C GLU A 285 -24.23 0.18 -14.60
N TRP A 286 -24.34 -0.87 -13.78
CA TRP A 286 -23.25 -1.81 -13.46
C TRP A 286 -23.64 -3.29 -13.62
N GLU A 287 -22.83 -4.03 -14.38
CA GLU A 287 -22.89 -5.50 -14.47
C GLU A 287 -22.20 -6.14 -13.26
N GLN A 288 -22.93 -7.06 -12.60
CA GLN A 288 -22.48 -8.02 -11.57
C GLN A 288 -21.09 -7.73 -10.95
N PRO A 289 -21.00 -6.74 -10.04
CA PRO A 289 -19.75 -6.37 -9.41
C PRO A 289 -19.23 -7.48 -8.50
N THR A 290 -17.91 -7.67 -8.48
CA THR A 290 -17.19 -8.36 -7.40
C THR A 290 -16.33 -7.35 -6.66
N TYR A 291 -15.79 -7.71 -5.50
CA TYR A 291 -14.84 -6.87 -4.77
C TYR A 291 -13.62 -6.42 -5.62
N THR A 292 -13.25 -7.14 -6.68
CA THR A 292 -12.06 -6.81 -7.49
C THR A 292 -12.37 -6.50 -8.96
N ILE A 293 -13.62 -6.61 -9.43
CA ILE A 293 -14.01 -6.28 -10.81
C ILE A 293 -15.37 -5.59 -10.85
N VAL A 294 -15.44 -4.42 -11.49
CA VAL A 294 -16.70 -3.76 -11.88
C VAL A 294 -16.70 -3.48 -13.39
N THR A 295 -17.87 -3.59 -14.02
CA THR A 295 -18.03 -3.33 -15.47
C THR A 295 -19.31 -2.50 -15.71
N THR A 296 -19.25 -1.44 -16.52
CA THR A 296 -20.45 -0.66 -16.85
C THR A 296 -21.41 -1.49 -17.70
N ALA A 297 -22.69 -1.49 -17.38
CA ALA A 297 -23.74 -2.25 -18.09
C ALA A 297 -24.05 -1.66 -19.48
N LYS A 298 -23.81 -0.37 -19.66
CA LYS A 298 -24.08 0.38 -20.91
C LYS A 298 -22.82 1.10 -21.41
N GLU A 299 -22.87 1.51 -22.67
CA GLU A 299 -21.89 2.40 -23.28
C GLU A 299 -22.06 3.84 -22.77
N SER A 300 -20.95 4.50 -22.46
CA SER A 300 -20.88 5.89 -22.01
C SER A 300 -19.62 6.56 -22.54
N ALA A 301 -19.60 7.90 -22.64
CA ALA A 301 -18.38 8.64 -22.96
C ALA A 301 -17.40 8.71 -21.76
N SER A 302 -17.85 8.37 -20.56
CA SER A 302 -17.03 8.34 -19.34
C SER A 302 -17.58 7.40 -18.27
N ALA A 303 -16.72 6.96 -17.35
CA ALA A 303 -17.10 6.25 -16.14
C ALA A 303 -16.20 6.67 -14.98
N GLY A 304 -16.79 6.87 -13.81
CA GLY A 304 -16.09 6.99 -12.54
C GLY A 304 -16.16 5.68 -11.77
N ILE A 305 -15.10 5.33 -11.04
CA ILE A 305 -15.14 4.29 -10.01
C ILE A 305 -14.53 4.79 -8.72
N THR A 306 -14.97 4.20 -7.61
CA THR A 306 -14.49 4.45 -6.26
C THR A 306 -13.96 3.15 -5.66
N VAL A 307 -12.71 3.17 -5.20
CA VAL A 307 -12.08 2.08 -4.45
C VAL A 307 -12.23 2.37 -2.96
N THR A 308 -12.54 1.35 -2.16
CA THR A 308 -12.66 1.42 -0.69
C THR A 308 -11.56 0.57 -0.06
N ALA A 309 -10.86 1.09 0.94
CA ALA A 309 -9.89 0.32 1.72
C ALA A 309 -10.55 -0.39 2.92
N MET A 310 -9.98 -1.52 3.31
CA MET A 310 -10.43 -2.41 4.40
C MET A 310 -9.34 -2.64 5.46
N ASP A 311 -8.09 -2.30 5.15
CA ASP A 311 -6.90 -2.37 6.02
C ASP A 311 -6.14 -1.04 5.96
N TYR A 312 -5.45 -0.68 7.05
CA TYR A 312 -4.68 0.55 7.13
C TYR A 312 -3.41 0.61 6.25
N ALA A 313 -2.93 -0.54 5.77
CA ALA A 313 -1.87 -0.67 4.75
C ALA A 313 -2.39 -1.34 3.46
N ALA A 314 -3.70 -1.29 3.20
CA ALA A 314 -4.32 -1.91 2.02
C ALA A 314 -3.67 -1.43 0.70
N TYR A 315 -3.14 -2.37 -0.08
CA TYR A 315 -2.44 -2.11 -1.34
C TYR A 315 -3.13 -2.81 -2.53
N GLY A 316 -3.04 -2.23 -3.72
CA GLY A 316 -3.34 -2.92 -4.97
C GLY A 316 -3.01 -2.10 -6.22
N ARG A 317 -3.19 -2.72 -7.38
CA ARG A 317 -3.03 -2.09 -8.70
C ARG A 317 -4.37 -1.98 -9.41
N LEU A 318 -4.84 -0.76 -9.62
CA LEU A 318 -6.02 -0.47 -10.42
C LEU A 318 -5.67 -0.47 -11.92
N LYS A 319 -6.38 -1.28 -12.70
CA LYS A 319 -6.39 -1.23 -14.16
C LYS A 319 -7.78 -0.90 -14.68
N ALA A 320 -7.82 -0.29 -15.85
CA ALA A 320 -9.04 -0.04 -16.60
C ALA A 320 -8.93 -0.56 -18.03
N GLU A 321 -10.04 -1.10 -18.55
CA GLU A 321 -10.22 -1.58 -19.91
C GLU A 321 -11.44 -0.88 -20.53
N VAL A 322 -11.42 -0.73 -21.85
CA VAL A 322 -12.52 -0.19 -22.63
C VAL A 322 -12.93 -1.18 -23.72
N ARG A 323 -14.22 -1.16 -24.09
CA ARG A 323 -14.78 -1.93 -25.22
C ARG A 323 -15.94 -1.16 -25.83
N GLY A 324 -15.82 -0.79 -27.09
CA GLY A 324 -16.92 -0.19 -27.85
C GLY A 324 -17.96 -1.23 -28.27
N LYS A 325 -18.91 -0.82 -29.12
CA LYS A 325 -19.92 -1.73 -29.72
C LYS A 325 -19.29 -2.96 -30.38
N CYS A 326 -18.14 -2.78 -31.00
CA CYS A 326 -17.37 -3.80 -31.71
C CYS A 326 -15.97 -3.92 -31.10
N GLY A 327 -15.33 -5.09 -31.24
CA GLY A 327 -13.96 -5.34 -30.75
C GLY A 327 -13.88 -6.09 -29.42
N GLY A 328 -12.65 -6.19 -28.90
CA GLY A 328 -12.33 -6.86 -27.63
C GLY A 328 -12.41 -5.92 -26.43
N TRP A 329 -11.85 -6.34 -25.30
CA TRP A 329 -11.46 -5.42 -24.23
C TRP A 329 -10.02 -4.97 -24.50
N GLU A 330 -9.83 -3.67 -24.61
CA GLU A 330 -8.54 -3.02 -24.89
C GLU A 330 -8.14 -2.17 -23.66
N PRO A 331 -6.85 -2.01 -23.31
CA PRO A 331 -6.43 -1.28 -22.12
C PRO A 331 -6.75 0.22 -22.26
N VAL A 332 -7.19 0.85 -21.16
CA VAL A 332 -7.30 2.30 -21.06
C VAL A 332 -5.91 2.88 -20.85
N ARG A 333 -5.60 3.99 -21.55
CA ARG A 333 -4.34 4.71 -21.40
C ARG A 333 -4.32 5.46 -20.07
N ILE A 334 -3.55 4.97 -19.09
CA ILE A 334 -3.41 5.59 -17.78
C ILE A 334 -2.26 6.60 -17.83
N VAL A 335 -2.54 7.85 -17.49
CA VAL A 335 -1.55 8.95 -17.47
C VAL A 335 -1.45 9.52 -16.06
N MET A 336 -0.30 9.29 -15.42
CA MET A 336 0.03 9.73 -14.06
C MET A 336 1.11 10.80 -14.13
N GLY A 337 0.81 12.01 -13.67
CA GLY A 337 1.78 13.13 -13.69
C GLY A 337 2.31 13.54 -15.07
N GLY A 338 1.65 13.10 -16.16
CA GLY A 338 2.10 13.29 -17.54
C GLY A 338 2.93 12.14 -18.12
N GLN A 339 3.18 11.07 -17.36
CA GLN A 339 3.77 9.82 -17.85
C GLN A 339 2.69 8.76 -18.06
N GLU A 340 2.87 7.90 -19.07
CA GLU A 340 2.00 6.75 -19.32
C GLU A 340 2.41 5.57 -18.41
N LYS A 341 1.44 4.86 -17.82
CA LYS A 341 1.64 3.75 -16.88
C LYS A 341 0.67 2.60 -17.22
N ASP A 342 1.03 1.36 -16.87
CA ASP A 342 0.19 0.16 -17.12
C ASP A 342 -0.95 -0.02 -16.09
N PHE A 343 -0.88 0.69 -14.97
CA PHE A 343 -1.79 0.63 -13.83
C PHE A 343 -1.60 1.87 -12.94
N VAL A 344 -2.53 2.09 -12.01
CA VAL A 344 -2.40 3.03 -10.89
C VAL A 344 -2.17 2.22 -9.61
N THR A 345 -1.17 2.55 -8.79
CA THR A 345 -1.03 1.99 -7.43
C THR A 345 -2.07 2.63 -6.51
N VAL A 346 -2.67 1.86 -5.60
CA VAL A 346 -3.52 2.39 -4.53
C VAL A 346 -2.98 1.79 -3.22
N PRO A 347 -2.48 2.59 -2.27
CA PRO A 347 -2.25 4.03 -2.32
C PRO A 347 -1.19 4.40 -3.38
N MET A 348 -0.93 5.70 -3.55
CA MET A 348 0.20 6.15 -4.36
C MET A 348 1.52 5.63 -3.75
N ASP A 349 2.20 4.77 -4.51
CA ASP A 349 3.52 4.19 -4.22
C ASP A 349 4.29 4.15 -5.55
N GLU A 350 5.18 5.12 -5.76
CA GLU A 350 6.09 5.23 -6.90
C GLU A 350 7.51 4.72 -6.56
N ASN A 351 7.81 4.51 -5.27
CA ASN A 351 9.11 4.01 -4.81
C ASN A 351 9.15 2.47 -4.61
N ASP A 352 7.98 1.82 -4.65
CA ASP A 352 7.71 0.38 -4.45
C ASP A 352 8.01 -0.13 -3.03
N ASN A 353 7.94 0.70 -1.99
CA ASN A 353 8.12 0.25 -0.58
C ASN A 353 6.81 -0.14 0.13
N LEU A 354 5.65 -0.16 -0.55
CA LEU A 354 4.35 -0.53 0.02
C LEU A 354 3.79 0.43 1.09
N ILE A 355 4.56 1.44 1.47
CA ILE A 355 4.13 2.58 2.28
C ILE A 355 3.58 3.62 1.29
N ALA A 356 2.48 4.29 1.63
CA ALA A 356 1.98 5.37 0.77
C ALA A 356 3.06 6.48 0.68
N ASP A 357 3.46 6.91 -0.52
CA ASP A 357 4.46 7.97 -0.72
C ASP A 357 4.06 9.29 -0.01
N ARG A 358 2.80 9.43 0.43
CA ARG A 358 2.34 10.55 1.28
C ARG A 358 3.16 10.66 2.56
N MET A 359 3.57 9.52 3.09
CA MET A 359 4.37 9.38 4.30
C MET A 359 5.83 9.83 4.11
N ASP A 360 6.32 10.03 2.89
CA ASP A 360 7.65 10.64 2.63
C ASP A 360 7.80 12.03 3.29
N GLU A 361 6.69 12.73 3.48
CA GLU A 361 6.66 14.10 3.97
C GLU A 361 6.36 14.13 5.49
N PRO A 362 7.21 14.75 6.33
CA PRO A 362 6.87 15.04 7.72
C PRO A 362 5.76 16.10 7.80
N GLN A 363 5.05 16.14 8.93
CA GLN A 363 3.92 17.03 9.20
C GLN A 363 2.84 16.96 8.09
N ASN A 364 2.57 15.75 7.61
CA ASN A 364 1.70 15.49 6.46
C ASN A 364 0.18 15.63 6.78
N GLY A 365 -0.18 15.85 8.04
CA GLY A 365 -1.56 15.93 8.52
C GLY A 365 -2.14 14.60 9.00
N ILE A 366 -1.36 13.53 8.92
CA ILE A 366 -1.65 12.18 9.44
C ILE A 366 -0.61 11.83 10.50
N THR A 367 0.66 12.16 10.26
CA THR A 367 1.81 11.99 11.17
C THR A 367 2.71 13.23 11.17
N GLU A 368 3.42 13.45 12.27
CA GLU A 368 4.48 14.46 12.37
C GLU A 368 5.78 14.02 11.67
N TRP A 369 6.07 12.71 11.68
CA TRP A 369 7.21 12.10 11.01
C TRP A 369 6.96 11.88 9.51
N GLY A 370 8.06 11.69 8.77
CA GLY A 370 8.03 11.20 7.39
C GLY A 370 9.11 10.14 7.14
N TYR A 371 8.79 9.12 6.35
CA TYR A 371 9.63 7.96 6.06
C TYR A 371 9.46 7.52 4.59
N ASN A 372 10.59 7.30 3.92
CA ASN A 372 10.67 6.80 2.54
C ASN A 372 11.74 5.69 2.38
N GLY A 373 12.03 4.97 3.47
CA GLY A 373 13.03 3.92 3.51
C GLY A 373 12.53 2.56 3.01
N ASP A 374 13.29 1.51 3.33
CA ASP A 374 12.89 0.13 3.03
C ASP A 374 11.89 -0.35 4.09
N THR A 375 10.76 -0.89 3.64
CA THR A 375 9.61 -1.31 4.45
C THR A 375 9.96 -2.39 5.49
N GLY A 376 11.01 -3.18 5.20
CA GLY A 376 11.47 -4.28 6.05
C GLY A 376 12.53 -3.91 7.10
N ARG A 377 12.72 -2.62 7.40
CA ARG A 377 13.70 -2.13 8.38
C ARG A 377 13.13 -2.03 9.79
N ASP A 378 14.01 -2.31 10.75
CA ASP A 378 13.88 -2.22 12.20
C ASP A 378 15.15 -1.46 12.65
N ASP A 379 15.31 -0.20 12.22
CA ASP A 379 16.55 0.59 12.38
C ASP A 379 16.42 1.86 13.24
N ASP A 380 15.49 1.82 14.19
CA ASP A 380 15.15 2.88 15.14
C ASP A 380 16.31 3.28 16.05
N ILE A 381 16.71 4.55 15.92
CA ILE A 381 17.87 5.14 16.61
C ILE A 381 17.50 6.03 17.80
N TYR A 382 16.22 6.39 17.98
CA TYR A 382 15.80 7.25 19.09
C TYR A 382 14.91 6.52 20.10
N PRO A 383 15.16 6.66 21.42
CA PRO A 383 16.37 7.22 22.02
C PRO A 383 17.57 6.27 21.82
N GLN A 384 18.80 6.79 21.83
CA GLN A 384 19.99 5.96 21.67
C GLN A 384 20.21 5.11 22.94
N GLY A 385 20.06 3.78 22.82
CA GLY A 385 20.20 2.82 23.92
C GLY A 385 21.63 2.32 24.12
N ASP A 386 21.75 1.01 24.32
CA ASP A 386 23.00 0.24 24.40
C ASP A 386 23.82 0.21 23.08
N GLY A 387 23.18 0.58 21.97
CA GLY A 387 23.70 0.48 20.60
C GLY A 387 22.89 -0.45 19.70
N THR A 388 21.88 -1.14 20.25
CA THR A 388 20.94 -1.96 19.49
C THR A 388 19.94 -1.07 18.73
N PRO A 389 19.91 -1.10 17.38
CA PRO A 389 18.88 -0.42 16.59
C PRO A 389 17.53 -1.18 16.69
N GLY A 390 16.43 -0.51 16.33
CA GLY A 390 15.12 -1.15 16.27
C GLY A 390 14.46 -1.44 17.63
N ASP A 391 13.24 -1.98 17.60
CA ASP A 391 12.52 -2.53 18.75
C ASP A 391 11.90 -3.92 18.48
N GLY A 392 11.96 -4.41 17.24
CA GLY A 392 11.38 -5.66 16.76
C GLY A 392 10.25 -5.49 15.74
N LEU A 393 9.79 -4.25 15.49
CA LEU A 393 8.85 -3.90 14.43
C LEU A 393 9.56 -3.58 13.11
N THR A 394 8.88 -3.81 11.99
CA THR A 394 9.28 -3.24 10.71
C THR A 394 8.57 -1.93 10.41
N ALA A 395 9.20 -1.04 9.64
CA ALA A 395 8.57 0.18 9.13
C ALA A 395 7.21 -0.06 8.43
N PHE A 396 7.00 -1.26 7.86
CA PHE A 396 5.69 -1.70 7.37
C PHE A 396 4.66 -1.94 8.48
N GLU A 397 5.04 -2.55 9.59
CA GLU A 397 4.18 -2.83 10.75
C GLU A 397 3.78 -1.55 11.49
N GLU A 398 4.72 -0.60 11.60
CA GLU A 398 4.50 0.75 12.13
C GLU A 398 3.60 1.59 11.22
N TYR A 399 3.88 1.56 9.90
CA TYR A 399 3.02 2.20 8.90
C TYR A 399 1.62 1.60 8.90
N ARG A 400 1.49 0.26 8.95
CA ARG A 400 0.18 -0.40 9.06
C ARG A 400 -0.51 -0.07 10.38
N GLY A 401 0.27 0.13 11.44
CA GLY A 401 -0.16 0.73 12.70
C GLY A 401 -0.97 -0.20 13.60
N PHE A 402 -1.30 0.31 14.78
CA PHE A 402 -1.82 -0.44 15.91
C PHE A 402 -3.10 0.20 16.46
N MET A 403 -4.02 -0.64 16.92
CA MET A 403 -5.10 -0.25 17.83
C MET A 403 -4.53 -0.21 19.26
N THR A 404 -4.83 0.88 19.96
CA THR A 404 -4.31 1.25 21.27
C THR A 404 -5.44 1.74 22.16
N GLN A 405 -5.25 1.79 23.48
CA GLN A 405 -6.24 2.36 24.40
C GLN A 405 -6.17 3.90 24.40
N GLY A 406 -7.32 4.57 24.24
CA GLY A 406 -7.40 6.03 24.32
C GLY A 406 -6.97 6.61 25.68
N VAL A 407 -6.00 7.52 25.67
CA VAL A 407 -5.35 8.16 26.85
C VAL A 407 -6.29 8.86 27.85
N ASN A 408 -7.57 9.03 27.52
CA ASN A 408 -8.59 9.62 28.39
C ASN A 408 -9.24 8.61 29.36
N PHE A 409 -8.99 7.30 29.21
CA PHE A 409 -9.55 6.20 30.04
C PHE A 409 -11.09 6.12 30.12
N ALA A 410 -11.81 6.92 29.33
CA ALA A 410 -13.24 6.73 29.12
C ALA A 410 -13.48 5.32 28.55
N GLY A 411 -14.39 4.56 29.15
CA GLY A 411 -14.69 3.17 28.74
C GLY A 411 -13.78 2.08 29.31
N GLY A 412 -12.59 2.41 29.86
CA GLY A 412 -11.66 1.41 30.38
C GLY A 412 -11.11 0.49 29.28
N CYS A 413 -10.97 -0.81 29.55
CA CYS A 413 -10.60 -1.82 28.55
C CYS A 413 -11.79 -2.67 28.04
N ASP A 414 -12.99 -2.45 28.58
CA ASP A 414 -14.20 -3.19 28.20
C ASP A 414 -14.94 -2.55 27.00
N ASP A 415 -14.78 -1.23 26.80
CA ASP A 415 -15.45 -0.49 25.73
C ASP A 415 -14.47 -0.15 24.59
N ARG A 416 -14.41 -1.03 23.59
CA ARG A 416 -13.63 -0.83 22.35
C ARG A 416 -14.09 0.38 21.51
N GLY A 417 -15.13 1.11 21.91
CA GLY A 417 -15.46 2.42 21.36
C GLY A 417 -14.45 3.54 21.65
N TYR A 418 -13.43 3.26 22.47
CA TYR A 418 -12.33 4.17 22.76
C TYR A 418 -10.95 3.63 22.30
N ASP A 419 -10.94 2.59 21.47
CA ASP A 419 -9.73 2.11 20.79
C ASP A 419 -9.26 3.16 19.77
N LEU A 420 -8.02 3.62 19.88
CA LEU A 420 -7.40 4.57 18.97
C LEU A 420 -6.45 3.87 18.01
N TYR A 421 -6.58 4.17 16.73
CA TYR A 421 -5.59 3.79 15.73
C TYR A 421 -4.38 4.74 15.75
N VAL A 422 -3.17 4.17 15.70
CA VAL A 422 -1.90 4.90 15.68
C VAL A 422 -0.97 4.28 14.63
N ARG A 423 -0.42 5.10 13.73
CA ARG A 423 0.81 4.77 12.99
C ARG A 423 1.99 5.23 13.82
N THR A 424 2.90 4.33 14.12
CA THR A 424 4.10 4.67 14.89
C THR A 424 5.22 5.15 13.96
N ASP A 425 6.38 5.49 14.50
CA ASP A 425 7.35 6.40 13.87
C ASP A 425 8.69 5.67 13.60
N PRO A 426 9.01 5.29 12.35
CA PRO A 426 10.15 4.42 11.99
C PRO A 426 11.56 5.05 12.13
N THR A 427 11.72 5.83 13.19
CA THR A 427 12.98 6.32 13.75
C THR A 427 12.98 6.31 15.29
N GLN A 428 11.88 5.93 15.93
CA GLN A 428 11.56 6.04 17.35
C GLN A 428 11.07 4.71 17.91
N LYS A 429 11.87 4.09 18.78
CA LYS A 429 11.52 2.84 19.47
C LYS A 429 10.21 2.98 20.25
N ASP A 430 9.33 2.01 20.09
CA ASP A 430 8.04 1.92 20.76
C ASP A 430 8.01 0.94 21.93
N LEU A 431 7.04 1.14 22.82
CA LEU A 431 6.73 0.29 23.95
C LEU A 431 5.23 0.24 24.20
N PHE A 432 4.65 -0.92 23.96
CA PHE A 432 3.26 -1.21 24.27
C PHE A 432 3.12 -1.65 25.74
N VAL A 433 2.27 -0.98 26.52
CA VAL A 433 2.07 -1.24 27.95
C VAL A 433 0.60 -1.49 28.24
N HIS A 434 0.29 -2.69 28.71
CA HIS A 434 -0.99 -3.01 29.34
C HIS A 434 -0.92 -2.74 30.84
N SER A 435 -1.92 -2.07 31.40
CA SER A 435 -2.11 -2.01 32.85
C SER A 435 -3.60 -1.97 33.21
N PRO A 436 -4.07 -2.84 34.13
CA PRO A 436 -5.44 -2.79 34.64
C PRO A 436 -5.63 -1.69 35.71
N ASP A 437 -4.56 -1.02 36.16
CA ASP A 437 -4.62 0.09 37.10
C ASP A 437 -4.51 1.43 36.34
N PRO A 438 -5.57 2.27 36.32
CA PRO A 438 -5.57 3.51 35.53
C PRO A 438 -4.51 4.54 35.95
N GLU A 439 -4.05 4.52 37.21
CA GLU A 439 -3.00 5.44 37.67
C GLU A 439 -1.63 4.96 37.19
N LEU A 440 -1.34 3.65 37.25
CA LEU A 440 -0.12 3.08 36.68
C LEU A 440 -0.07 3.26 35.16
N ALA A 441 -1.19 3.08 34.46
CA ALA A 441 -1.30 3.33 33.03
C ALA A 441 -0.97 4.79 32.66
N GLN A 442 -1.52 5.78 33.39
CA GLN A 442 -1.19 7.20 33.19
C GLN A 442 0.28 7.52 33.50
N LEU A 443 0.89 6.80 34.45
CA LEU A 443 2.29 6.95 34.79
C LEU A 443 3.25 6.28 33.80
N ALA A 444 2.83 5.23 33.09
CA ALA A 444 3.63 4.59 32.04
C ALA A 444 4.03 5.58 30.94
N LEU A 445 3.09 6.46 30.54
CA LEU A 445 3.32 7.56 29.57
C LEU A 445 4.43 8.53 29.98
N ARG A 446 4.85 8.55 31.26
CA ARG A 446 5.99 9.38 31.71
C ARG A 446 7.35 8.83 31.29
N LEU A 447 7.44 7.58 30.85
CA LEU A 447 8.68 7.02 30.28
C LEU A 447 9.08 7.75 28.99
N GLU A 448 8.14 8.13 28.11
CA GLU A 448 8.42 8.89 26.88
C GLU A 448 9.15 10.21 27.19
N TYR A 449 8.60 11.01 28.10
CA TYR A 449 9.24 12.26 28.53
C TYR A 449 10.59 12.02 29.24
N SER A 450 10.66 11.00 30.09
CA SER A 450 11.87 10.71 30.87
C SER A 450 13.03 10.23 29.99
N THR A 451 12.73 9.53 28.89
CA THR A 451 13.71 8.96 27.96
C THR A 451 14.28 9.94 26.94
N LYS A 452 13.85 11.21 26.95
CA LYS A 452 14.39 12.25 26.06
C LYS A 452 15.82 12.65 26.45
N GLN A 453 16.70 12.58 25.44
CA GLN A 453 18.14 12.88 25.52
C GLN A 453 18.46 14.34 25.16
N ALA A 454 17.52 15.05 24.55
CA ALA A 454 17.54 16.50 24.41
C ALA A 454 16.10 17.04 24.50
N ALA A 455 15.94 18.35 24.71
CA ALA A 455 14.61 18.98 24.80
C ALA A 455 13.75 18.72 23.54
N ASP A 456 14.40 18.69 22.37
CA ASP A 456 13.79 18.47 21.06
C ASP A 456 13.98 17.02 20.55
N SER A 457 14.45 16.07 21.38
CA SER A 457 14.58 14.67 20.97
C SER A 457 13.28 13.89 21.18
N LYS A 458 13.13 12.81 20.42
CA LYS A 458 12.15 11.76 20.73
C LYS A 458 12.60 10.99 22.00
N GLY A 459 11.64 10.39 22.67
CA GLY A 459 11.85 9.37 23.71
C GLY A 459 11.32 8.02 23.21
N ILE A 460 11.17 7.03 24.09
CA ILE A 460 10.45 5.79 23.73
C ILE A 460 8.97 6.14 23.54
N GLY A 461 8.37 5.78 22.40
CA GLY A 461 6.93 5.93 22.17
C GLY A 461 6.15 4.99 23.08
N VAL A 462 5.30 5.50 23.97
CA VAL A 462 4.56 4.65 24.93
C VAL A 462 3.10 4.54 24.53
N HIS A 463 2.71 3.36 24.08
CA HIS A 463 1.35 3.05 23.65
C HIS A 463 0.63 2.23 24.71
N LEU A 464 -0.52 2.72 25.17
CA LEU A 464 -1.34 1.94 26.10
C LEU A 464 -2.14 0.90 25.32
N ILE A 465 -2.27 -0.31 25.86
CA ILE A 465 -3.01 -1.42 25.24
C ILE A 465 -3.90 -2.15 26.24
N CYS A 466 -4.97 -2.75 25.73
CA CYS A 466 -5.86 -3.63 26.48
C CYS A 466 -5.64 -5.11 26.10
N GLU A 467 -6.23 -6.04 26.84
CA GLU A 467 -6.12 -7.48 26.54
C GLU A 467 -6.44 -7.84 25.06
N PRO A 468 -7.44 -7.24 24.38
CA PRO A 468 -7.71 -7.52 22.96
C PRO A 468 -6.64 -7.04 21.96
N HIS A 469 -5.73 -6.17 22.38
CA HIS A 469 -4.70 -5.54 21.53
C HIS A 469 -3.38 -6.34 21.50
N SER A 470 -3.31 -7.48 22.18
CA SER A 470 -2.17 -8.40 22.16
C SER A 470 -2.62 -9.85 22.37
N VAL A 471 -1.82 -10.83 21.91
CA VAL A 471 -2.09 -12.25 22.13
C VAL A 471 -0.87 -12.89 22.79
N ALA A 472 -1.04 -13.33 24.04
CA ALA A 472 0.06 -13.75 24.91
C ALA A 472 1.18 -12.70 25.02
N ARG A 473 0.80 -11.41 25.10
CA ARG A 473 1.63 -10.19 25.04
C ARG A 473 2.17 -9.80 23.66
N ILE A 474 2.20 -10.69 22.67
CA ILE A 474 2.64 -10.34 21.32
C ILE A 474 1.66 -9.33 20.73
N VAL A 475 2.12 -8.12 20.41
CA VAL A 475 1.26 -7.06 19.87
C VAL A 475 1.09 -7.21 18.37
N ASN A 476 2.15 -7.48 17.61
CA ASN A 476 2.08 -7.66 16.15
C ASN A 476 1.49 -9.02 15.74
N TYR A 477 0.51 -9.52 16.49
CA TYR A 477 0.02 -10.89 16.44
C TYR A 477 -0.62 -11.28 15.09
N THR A 478 -1.19 -10.31 14.37
CA THR A 478 -1.86 -10.60 13.09
C THR A 478 -0.87 -11.07 12.02
N LEU A 479 0.26 -10.37 11.86
CA LEU A 479 1.35 -10.81 11.00
C LEU A 479 2.16 -11.92 11.67
N SER A 480 2.31 -11.91 13.01
CA SER A 480 3.02 -12.96 13.77
C SER A 480 2.53 -14.36 13.47
N PHE A 481 1.21 -14.59 13.56
CA PHE A 481 0.63 -15.92 13.48
C PHE A 481 -0.01 -16.28 12.13
N TRP A 482 -0.48 -15.29 11.36
CA TRP A 482 -1.44 -15.54 10.27
C TRP A 482 -1.13 -14.82 8.97
N GLY A 483 -0.52 -13.63 9.03
CA GLY A 483 -0.19 -12.82 7.87
C GLY A 483 1.06 -13.28 7.10
N PRO A 484 1.24 -12.80 5.86
CA PRO A 484 2.46 -13.04 5.10
C PRO A 484 3.66 -12.34 5.75
N LYS A 485 4.81 -13.02 5.80
CA LYS A 485 6.09 -12.47 6.30
C LYS A 485 6.81 -11.62 5.26
N GLU A 486 6.57 -11.93 3.99
CA GLU A 486 7.08 -11.20 2.83
C GLU A 486 5.94 -11.00 1.83
N TRP A 487 5.93 -9.88 1.12
CA TRP A 487 5.02 -9.63 0.01
C TRP A 487 5.71 -8.80 -1.07
N ARG A 488 5.46 -9.12 -2.35
CA ARG A 488 6.14 -8.49 -3.51
C ARG A 488 7.70 -8.50 -3.44
N GLY A 489 8.29 -9.38 -2.62
CA GLY A 489 9.74 -9.42 -2.38
C GLY A 489 10.25 -8.39 -1.36
N LYS A 490 9.35 -7.85 -0.51
CA LYS A 490 9.64 -6.96 0.61
C LYS A 490 9.29 -7.69 1.93
N THR A 491 10.10 -7.51 2.97
CA THR A 491 9.82 -8.06 4.30
C THR A 491 8.75 -7.22 5.00
N LEU A 492 7.75 -7.86 5.61
CA LEU A 492 6.63 -7.21 6.32
C LEU A 492 6.60 -7.49 7.83
N PHE A 493 7.55 -8.26 8.35
CA PHE A 493 7.53 -8.77 9.71
C PHE A 493 8.96 -8.98 10.22
N GLY A 494 9.39 -8.21 11.21
CA GLY A 494 10.76 -8.26 11.75
C GLY A 494 10.96 -9.39 12.75
N GLY A 495 10.03 -9.50 13.71
CA GLY A 495 10.05 -10.51 14.77
C GLY A 495 8.76 -10.44 15.60
N GLN A 496 8.73 -11.12 16.74
CA GLN A 496 7.64 -10.93 17.71
C GLN A 496 7.96 -9.72 18.59
N GLN A 497 7.06 -8.74 18.60
CA GLN A 497 7.10 -7.60 19.52
C GLN A 497 6.18 -7.92 20.70
N ASP A 498 6.73 -7.91 21.92
CA ASP A 498 6.01 -8.19 23.17
C ASP A 498 5.69 -6.89 23.94
N GLY A 499 4.42 -6.65 24.23
CA GLY A 499 4.00 -5.62 25.17
C GLY A 499 4.35 -5.98 26.64
N LEU A 500 4.34 -4.99 27.52
CA LEU A 500 4.57 -5.17 28.97
C LEU A 500 3.25 -5.18 29.74
N ASN A 501 3.16 -6.03 30.77
CA ASN A 501 2.10 -5.94 31.79
C ASN A 501 2.63 -5.18 33.01
N LEU A 502 2.06 -4.01 33.30
CA LEU A 502 2.37 -3.17 34.47
C LEU A 502 1.25 -3.31 35.52
N VAL A 503 1.58 -3.73 36.75
CA VAL A 503 0.57 -4.11 37.76
C VAL A 503 0.90 -3.60 39.16
N ASP A 504 -0.16 -3.29 39.95
CA ASP A 504 -0.03 -3.12 41.40
C ASP A 504 0.06 -4.50 42.07
N ALA A 505 1.07 -4.70 42.90
CA ALA A 505 1.33 -5.97 43.57
C ALA A 505 2.06 -5.76 44.90
N SER A 506 1.65 -6.52 45.92
CA SER A 506 2.37 -6.52 47.19
C SER A 506 3.72 -7.21 47.04
N LEU A 507 4.79 -6.49 47.35
CA LEU A 507 6.18 -6.96 47.25
C LEU A 507 6.78 -7.24 48.63
N PRO A 508 7.84 -8.06 48.74
CA PRO A 508 8.63 -8.18 49.96
C PRO A 508 9.18 -6.84 50.50
N ASP A 509 9.58 -6.85 51.78
CA ASP A 509 10.21 -5.69 52.42
C ASP A 509 11.52 -5.27 51.73
N GLY A 510 11.84 -3.98 51.84
CA GLY A 510 13.03 -3.38 51.24
C GLY A 510 12.88 -2.95 49.78
N ARG A 511 11.76 -3.27 49.10
CA ARG A 511 11.48 -2.82 47.73
C ARG A 511 10.03 -2.40 47.49
N VAL A 512 9.87 -1.48 46.54
CA VAL A 512 8.60 -0.85 46.12
C VAL A 512 8.30 -1.04 44.63
N GLY A 513 9.29 -1.48 43.85
CA GLY A 513 9.15 -1.96 42.49
C GLY A 513 9.82 -3.32 42.33
N GLU A 514 9.45 -4.07 41.29
CA GLU A 514 10.09 -5.33 40.90
C GLU A 514 9.88 -5.63 39.41
N THR A 515 10.98 -5.68 38.66
CA THR A 515 11.06 -6.21 37.30
C THR A 515 12.02 -7.40 37.25
N TYR A 516 11.60 -8.48 36.60
CA TYR A 516 12.45 -9.65 36.34
C TYR A 516 12.46 -9.99 34.86
N GLY A 517 13.59 -10.48 34.36
CA GLY A 517 13.68 -11.12 33.05
C GLY A 517 14.26 -12.53 33.12
N THR A 518 14.10 -13.28 32.02
CA THR A 518 14.58 -14.67 31.83
C THR A 518 16.09 -14.77 31.72
N THR A 519 16.73 -13.75 31.12
CA THR A 519 18.14 -13.72 30.73
C THR A 519 18.89 -12.48 31.22
N GLY A 520 18.17 -11.40 31.55
CA GLY A 520 18.71 -10.12 31.99
C GLY A 520 17.59 -9.13 32.33
N LEU A 521 17.86 -7.84 32.15
CA LEU A 521 16.84 -6.78 32.14
C LEU A 521 16.46 -6.49 30.68
N GLY A 522 15.18 -6.56 30.36
CA GLY A 522 14.66 -6.45 28.99
C GLY A 522 15.31 -7.43 28.00
N PRO A 523 15.11 -7.22 26.68
CA PRO A 523 14.02 -6.42 26.09
C PRO A 523 12.64 -7.00 26.47
N PRO A 524 11.51 -6.35 26.12
CA PRO A 524 10.19 -6.71 26.66
C PRO A 524 9.82 -8.21 26.64
N LYS A 525 10.14 -8.94 25.55
CA LYS A 525 9.91 -10.39 25.40
C LYS A 525 10.52 -11.24 26.52
N ASP A 526 11.66 -10.82 27.06
CA ASP A 526 12.41 -11.54 28.09
C ASP A 526 11.91 -11.20 29.50
N VAL A 527 11.08 -10.16 29.67
CA VAL A 527 10.47 -9.79 30.97
C VAL A 527 9.45 -10.85 31.41
N TRP A 528 9.56 -11.33 32.66
CA TRP A 528 8.75 -12.41 33.20
C TRP A 528 7.96 -12.01 34.45
N GLY A 529 6.67 -12.37 34.49
CA GLY A 529 5.78 -12.09 35.62
C GLY A 529 5.26 -10.64 35.71
N GLY A 530 5.56 -9.81 34.71
CA GLY A 530 5.15 -8.41 34.64
C GLY A 530 6.06 -7.45 35.41
N VAL A 531 5.87 -6.16 35.13
CA VAL A 531 6.49 -5.02 35.80
C VAL A 531 5.61 -4.67 37.00
N LYS A 532 6.15 -4.79 38.22
CA LYS A 532 5.34 -4.71 39.45
C LYS A 532 5.68 -3.48 40.27
N ILE A 533 4.65 -2.86 40.82
CA ILE A 533 4.73 -1.67 41.67
C ILE A 533 3.94 -1.97 42.94
N ASP A 534 4.44 -1.60 44.12
CA ASP A 534 3.71 -1.75 45.39
C ASP A 534 3.14 -0.40 45.82
N LYS A 535 2.00 0.00 45.24
CA LYS A 535 1.37 1.31 45.50
C LYS A 535 1.13 1.50 46.99
N SER A 536 0.63 0.46 47.66
CA SER A 536 0.31 0.45 49.08
C SER A 536 1.56 0.68 49.96
N LYS A 537 2.69 0.06 49.63
CA LYS A 537 3.96 0.32 50.33
C LYS A 537 4.46 1.74 50.06
N ILE A 538 4.40 2.24 48.82
CA ILE A 538 4.84 3.60 48.48
C ILE A 538 4.04 4.64 49.27
N PHE A 539 2.71 4.52 49.34
CA PHE A 539 1.89 5.45 50.12
C PHE A 539 2.07 5.33 51.64
N SER A 540 2.35 4.15 52.19
CA SER A 540 2.65 4.00 53.63
C SER A 540 4.05 4.51 54.04
N LEU A 541 4.92 4.82 53.08
CA LEU A 541 6.14 5.60 53.31
C LEU A 541 5.87 7.13 53.38
N GLY A 542 4.65 7.57 53.08
CA GLY A 542 4.22 8.97 52.98
C GLY A 542 4.41 9.84 54.24
N ASP A 543 4.39 9.23 55.43
CA ASP A 543 4.54 9.95 56.71
C ASP A 543 5.99 10.39 57.01
N ARG A 544 6.95 10.09 56.12
CA ARG A 544 8.36 10.47 56.28
C ARG A 544 8.60 11.93 55.89
N PRO A 545 9.37 12.71 56.69
CA PRO A 545 9.77 14.07 56.31
C PRO A 545 10.42 14.11 54.92
N TYR A 546 9.99 15.08 54.11
CA TYR A 546 10.45 15.31 52.72
C TYR A 546 10.15 14.21 51.70
N PHE A 547 9.41 13.16 52.06
CA PHE A 547 8.96 12.12 51.13
C PHE A 547 7.69 12.58 50.37
N ASN A 548 7.57 12.22 49.10
CA ASN A 548 6.43 12.59 48.24
C ASN A 548 5.93 11.34 47.50
N ALA A 549 4.95 10.63 48.11
CA ALA A 549 4.50 9.33 47.61
C ALA A 549 3.99 9.33 46.15
N PRO A 550 3.19 10.31 45.66
CA PRO A 550 2.86 10.41 44.23
C PRO A 550 4.09 10.55 43.31
N LEU A 551 5.11 11.28 43.74
CA LEU A 551 6.35 11.46 42.97
C LEU A 551 7.22 10.20 42.99
N GLU A 552 7.30 9.48 44.11
CA GLU A 552 7.97 8.19 44.18
C GLU A 552 7.24 7.09 43.40
N LEU A 553 5.91 7.13 43.35
CA LEU A 553 5.12 6.22 42.51
C LEU A 553 5.48 6.43 41.03
N ALA A 554 5.50 7.69 40.56
CA ALA A 554 5.91 8.03 39.21
C ALA A 554 7.36 7.62 38.90
N ARG A 555 8.29 7.82 39.85
CA ARG A 555 9.69 7.38 39.74
C ARG A 555 9.82 5.86 39.64
N THR A 556 9.08 5.12 40.46
CA THR A 556 9.11 3.65 40.48
C THR A 556 8.56 3.08 39.17
N VAL A 557 7.44 3.60 38.67
CA VAL A 557 6.87 3.18 37.36
C VAL A 557 7.88 3.38 36.22
N VAL A 558 8.51 4.56 36.13
CA VAL A 558 9.49 4.85 35.07
C VAL A 558 10.77 4.02 35.21
N HIS A 559 11.24 3.77 36.44
CA HIS A 559 12.42 2.95 36.72
C HIS A 559 12.22 1.48 36.29
N GLU A 560 11.12 0.87 36.73
CA GLU A 560 10.80 -0.52 36.46
C GLU A 560 10.45 -0.76 34.98
N LEU A 561 9.73 0.18 34.33
CA LEU A 561 9.55 0.14 32.88
C LEU A 561 10.89 0.34 32.11
N GLY A 562 11.82 1.14 32.65
CA GLY A 562 13.17 1.29 32.10
C GLY A 562 13.95 -0.04 32.13
N HIS A 563 13.88 -0.76 33.25
CA HIS A 563 14.42 -2.12 33.36
C HIS A 563 13.75 -3.11 32.40
N ALA A 564 12.45 -2.97 32.16
CA ALA A 564 11.71 -3.83 31.25
C ALA A 564 12.08 -3.63 29.76
N VAL A 565 12.70 -2.50 29.40
CA VAL A 565 13.27 -2.22 28.07
C VAL A 565 14.81 -2.28 28.02
N GLY A 566 15.44 -2.87 29.04
CA GLY A 566 16.88 -3.14 29.04
C GLY A 566 17.77 -1.96 29.45
N ILE A 567 17.22 -0.93 30.09
CA ILE A 567 18.04 0.09 30.76
C ILE A 567 18.57 -0.52 32.06
N ASP A 568 19.85 -0.92 32.04
CA ASP A 568 20.53 -1.63 33.12
C ASP A 568 20.41 -0.95 34.49
N HIS A 569 20.27 -1.75 35.56
CA HIS A 569 20.39 -1.26 36.93
C HIS A 569 21.85 -0.87 37.24
N HIS A 570 22.16 0.39 37.01
CA HIS A 570 23.35 1.04 37.51
C HIS A 570 23.41 0.89 39.05
N GLY A 571 24.45 0.24 39.55
CA GLY A 571 24.49 -0.33 40.89
C GLY A 571 25.53 0.32 41.81
N ASP A 572 25.09 1.29 42.60
CA ASP A 572 25.73 1.66 43.86
C ASP A 572 24.86 2.65 44.66
N SER A 573 25.15 2.86 45.95
CA SER A 573 24.51 3.95 46.70
C SER A 573 25.02 5.32 46.23
N ASN A 574 24.10 6.23 45.91
CA ASN A 574 24.45 7.61 45.61
C ASN A 574 24.87 8.40 46.86
N ILE A 575 25.52 9.55 46.66
CA ILE A 575 26.01 10.37 47.77
C ILE A 575 24.89 11.31 48.26
N TYR A 576 24.36 11.03 49.45
CA TYR A 576 23.40 11.90 50.12
C TYR A 576 24.00 13.27 50.49
N LEU A 577 25.28 13.32 50.88
CA LEU A 577 25.99 14.51 51.33
C LEU A 577 27.44 14.51 50.84
N ALA A 578 27.83 15.50 50.04
CA ALA A 578 29.19 15.70 49.54
C ALA A 578 29.75 17.06 49.94
N LEU A 579 31.08 17.16 50.07
CA LEU A 579 31.81 18.43 50.08
C LEU A 579 32.52 18.59 48.73
N LEU A 580 32.07 19.55 47.93
CA LEU A 580 32.82 19.99 46.74
C LEU A 580 33.92 20.94 47.21
N ILE A 581 35.19 20.51 47.10
CA ILE A 581 36.35 21.36 47.32
C ILE A 581 36.71 22.07 46.01
N THR A 582 36.84 23.40 46.03
CA THR A 582 37.10 24.21 44.82
C THR A 582 37.77 25.56 45.12
N ASP A 583 38.54 26.05 44.14
CA ASP A 583 39.10 27.40 44.06
C ASP A 583 38.05 28.52 43.78
N LYS A 584 36.83 28.14 43.43
CA LYS A 584 35.76 29.04 42.97
C LYS A 584 34.73 29.35 44.06
N PRO A 585 33.86 30.35 43.88
CA PRO A 585 32.64 30.48 44.67
C PRO A 585 31.77 29.23 44.55
N CYS A 586 31.02 28.89 45.60
CA CYS A 586 30.01 27.83 45.53
C CYS A 586 28.94 28.19 44.50
N PRO A 587 28.40 27.20 43.75
CA PRO A 587 27.30 27.44 42.80
C PRO A 587 26.06 28.03 43.48
N GLU A 588 25.26 28.76 42.71
CA GLU A 588 24.02 29.37 43.20
C GLU A 588 23.04 28.29 43.69
N GLY A 589 22.57 28.40 44.93
CA GLY A 589 21.77 27.37 45.61
C GLY A 589 22.56 26.34 46.45
N ILE A 590 23.88 26.49 46.61
CA ILE A 590 24.75 25.59 47.37
C ILE A 590 25.48 26.38 48.47
N SER A 591 25.10 26.17 49.74
CA SER A 591 25.58 26.97 50.89
C SER A 591 26.82 26.40 51.61
N ASP A 592 27.29 27.18 52.60
CA ASP A 592 28.34 26.80 53.55
C ASP A 592 27.87 25.66 54.49
N PRO A 593 28.72 24.66 54.81
CA PRO A 593 28.38 23.55 55.70
C PRO A 593 27.72 23.92 57.04
N LEU A 594 28.04 25.09 57.60
CA LEU A 594 27.53 25.52 58.91
C LEU A 594 26.05 25.94 58.91
N GLU A 595 25.46 26.25 57.75
CA GLU A 595 24.13 26.86 57.67
C GLU A 595 22.98 25.85 57.48
N ILE A 596 23.28 24.63 56.99
CA ILE A 596 22.24 23.65 56.58
C ILE A 596 22.04 22.50 57.58
N LEU A 597 23.08 22.08 58.31
CA LEU A 597 23.04 20.85 59.14
C LEU A 597 22.41 21.06 60.54
N GLY A 598 22.11 22.29 60.92
CA GLY A 598 21.49 22.65 62.21
C GLY A 598 22.48 22.78 63.37
N GLU A 599 22.04 23.44 64.45
CA GLU A 599 22.83 23.57 65.68
C GLU A 599 23.08 22.19 66.31
N GLY A 600 24.34 21.79 66.43
CA GLY A 600 24.77 20.53 67.06
C GLY A 600 25.37 19.48 66.12
N VAL A 601 25.36 19.69 64.80
CA VAL A 601 26.04 18.79 63.86
C VAL A 601 27.40 19.35 63.47
N SER A 602 28.46 18.59 63.76
CA SER A 602 29.84 18.98 63.43
C SER A 602 30.43 18.09 62.34
N VAL A 603 30.84 18.70 61.22
CA VAL A 603 31.50 18.00 60.12
C VAL A 603 33.02 18.04 60.32
N ALA A 604 33.65 16.88 60.42
CA ALA A 604 35.11 16.79 60.42
C ALA A 604 35.65 17.00 59.00
N THR A 605 35.82 18.27 58.60
CA THR A 605 36.43 18.63 57.31
C THR A 605 37.90 18.20 57.26
N PRO A 606 38.42 17.71 56.12
CA PRO A 606 39.87 17.59 55.92
C PRO A 606 40.54 18.97 55.97
N GLU A 607 41.86 19.01 56.19
CA GLU A 607 42.63 20.26 56.08
C GLU A 607 42.53 20.78 54.63
N LEU A 608 41.79 21.89 54.43
CA LEU A 608 41.61 22.49 53.11
C LEU A 608 42.91 23.17 52.65
N PRO A 609 43.34 22.97 51.38
CA PRO A 609 44.46 23.70 50.82
C PRO A 609 44.24 25.22 50.86
N ALA A 610 45.33 25.97 51.05
CA ALA A 610 45.27 27.40 51.31
C ALA A 610 44.73 28.21 50.10
N GLY A 611 43.45 28.60 50.17
CA GLY A 611 42.74 29.35 49.14
C GLY A 611 41.50 28.64 48.59
N GLU A 612 41.33 27.35 48.87
CA GLU A 612 40.17 26.55 48.46
C GLU A 612 38.99 26.70 49.45
N LYS A 613 37.79 26.40 48.96
CA LYS A 613 36.52 26.41 49.71
C LYS A 613 35.87 25.04 49.65
N ALA A 614 35.09 24.71 50.68
CA ALA A 614 34.25 23.50 50.69
C ALA A 614 32.76 23.91 50.64
N CYS A 615 32.04 23.41 49.63
CA CYS A 615 30.62 23.68 49.41
C CYS A 615 29.81 22.41 49.68
N VAL A 616 28.73 22.47 50.48
CA VAL A 616 27.92 21.29 50.78
C VAL A 616 26.89 21.02 49.69
N ILE A 617 27.02 19.88 49.02
CA ILE A 617 26.07 19.43 48.01
C ILE A 617 25.29 18.23 48.56
N PHE A 618 23.98 18.41 48.72
CA PHE A 618 23.05 17.32 48.99
C PHE A 618 22.69 16.60 47.70
N ASN A 619 22.46 15.29 47.80
CA ASN A 619 22.05 14.43 46.69
C ASN A 619 22.91 14.64 45.43
N VAL A 620 24.13 14.07 45.43
CA VAL A 620 25.00 13.98 44.25
C VAL A 620 24.85 12.62 43.57
N ALA A 621 24.44 12.66 42.30
CA ALA A 621 24.35 11.52 41.41
C ALA A 621 25.75 11.08 40.94
N ARG A 622 26.19 9.88 41.34
CA ARG A 622 27.47 9.29 40.94
C ARG A 622 27.34 8.50 39.66
N ARG A 623 28.44 8.42 38.90
CA ARG A 623 28.48 7.58 37.70
C ARG A 623 28.30 6.10 38.06
N HIS A 624 27.38 5.43 37.36
CA HIS A 624 26.99 4.03 37.54
C HIS A 624 26.38 3.65 38.92
N ALA A 625 25.91 4.61 39.71
CA ALA A 625 25.16 4.35 40.95
C ALA A 625 23.64 4.14 40.70
N GLN A 626 22.79 4.22 41.73
CA GLN A 626 21.31 4.10 41.65
C GLN A 626 20.67 4.87 40.49
N ASN A 627 21.26 5.99 40.09
CA ASN A 627 21.10 6.55 38.75
C ASN A 627 22.47 6.49 38.04
N SER A 628 22.45 6.48 36.71
CA SER A 628 23.66 6.36 35.87
C SER A 628 24.79 7.38 36.14
N GLY A 629 24.53 8.45 36.89
CA GLY A 629 25.33 9.66 36.99
C GLY A 629 25.39 10.50 35.70
N ASN A 630 24.83 9.99 34.59
CA ASN A 630 24.73 10.70 33.34
C ASN A 630 23.43 11.52 33.31
N GLN A 631 23.56 12.84 33.20
CA GLN A 631 22.44 13.78 33.07
C GLN A 631 21.55 13.48 31.84
N GLU A 632 22.11 12.85 30.81
CA GLU A 632 21.40 12.49 29.57
C GLU A 632 20.75 11.09 29.65
N CYS A 633 20.82 10.40 30.78
CA CYS A 633 20.19 9.10 30.98
C CYS A 633 18.69 9.22 31.29
N PRO A 634 17.85 8.30 30.82
CA PRO A 634 16.43 8.25 31.19
C PRO A 634 16.14 8.10 32.69
N MET A 635 16.92 7.29 33.41
CA MET A 635 16.71 7.01 34.84
C MET A 635 17.31 8.09 35.76
N LYS A 636 17.08 9.36 35.42
CA LYS A 636 17.46 10.53 36.23
C LYS A 636 16.33 10.88 37.21
N TYR A 637 16.41 10.37 38.44
CA TYR A 637 15.42 10.74 39.45
C TYR A 637 15.44 12.24 39.76
N THR A 638 14.27 12.83 39.97
CA THR A 638 14.11 14.29 40.12
C THR A 638 14.45 14.85 41.52
N TYR A 639 15.47 14.31 42.20
CA TYR A 639 15.91 14.74 43.53
C TYR A 639 17.43 14.93 43.68
N TRP A 640 18.20 14.75 42.61
CA TRP A 640 19.66 14.93 42.60
C TRP A 640 20.01 16.37 42.21
N ASN A 641 20.70 17.09 43.09
CA ASN A 641 21.03 18.51 42.90
C ASN A 641 22.29 18.70 42.04
N ALA A 642 23.11 17.66 41.91
CA ALA A 642 24.31 17.65 41.06
C ALA A 642 24.58 16.26 40.48
N TYR A 643 25.28 16.23 39.34
CA TYR A 643 25.65 15.01 38.61
C TYR A 643 27.17 14.97 38.37
N GLU A 644 27.77 13.79 38.56
CA GLU A 644 29.17 13.51 38.26
C GLU A 644 29.40 13.44 36.74
N SER A 645 29.78 14.58 36.13
CA SER A 645 29.99 14.71 34.69
C SER A 645 30.89 13.59 34.12
N PRO A 646 30.57 12.99 32.95
CA PRO A 646 31.41 11.98 32.31
C PRO A 646 32.85 12.46 31.98
N SER A 647 33.09 13.76 31.95
CA SER A 647 34.41 14.39 31.76
C SER A 647 34.99 15.01 33.04
N SER A 648 34.44 14.70 34.21
CA SER A 648 34.82 15.29 35.49
C SER A 648 36.27 14.92 35.88
N PRO A 649 37.11 15.91 36.26
CA PRO A 649 38.43 15.66 36.84
C PRO A 649 38.39 15.48 38.38
N LEU A 650 37.20 15.50 39.00
CA LEU A 650 37.05 15.36 40.45
C LEU A 650 37.57 13.99 40.92
N GLN A 651 38.33 13.98 42.02
CA GLN A 651 38.85 12.76 42.64
C GLN A 651 38.28 12.59 44.05
N PRO A 652 37.79 11.40 44.44
CA PRO A 652 37.38 11.13 45.81
C PRO A 652 38.55 11.29 46.79
N MET A 653 38.46 12.25 47.72
CA MET A 653 39.50 12.51 48.72
C MET A 653 39.34 11.69 50.02
N GLY A 654 38.18 11.08 50.25
CA GLY A 654 37.88 10.22 51.41
C GLY A 654 36.45 10.40 51.93
N ASP A 655 36.07 9.57 52.90
CA ASP A 655 34.76 9.61 53.54
C ASP A 655 34.66 10.76 54.55
N ILE A 656 33.54 11.49 54.52
CA ILE A 656 33.24 12.56 55.48
C ILE A 656 32.65 11.93 56.76
N LYS A 657 33.24 12.23 57.91
CA LYS A 657 32.64 11.90 59.21
C LYS A 657 31.80 13.06 59.73
N VAL A 658 30.48 12.86 59.71
CA VAL A 658 29.53 13.66 60.47
C VAL A 658 29.59 13.20 61.93
N ILE A 659 29.79 14.14 62.85
CA ILE A 659 29.85 13.89 64.30
C ILE A 659 28.69 14.66 64.95
N ASP A 660 27.72 13.92 65.46
CA ASP A 660 26.68 14.42 66.36
C ASP A 660 27.33 14.86 67.68
N SER A 661 26.95 16.01 68.22
CA SER A 661 27.65 16.64 69.36
C SER A 661 27.07 16.28 70.74
N GLN A 662 26.59 15.04 70.93
CA GLN A 662 26.07 14.52 72.21
C GLN A 662 26.88 13.34 72.73
#